data_AF-A0A6N7XCY1-F1
#
_entry.id   AF-A0A6N7XCY1-F1
#
_cell.length_a   1.000
_cell.length_b   1.000
_cell.length_c   1.000
_cell.angle_alpha   90.00
_cell.angle_beta   90.00
_cell.angle_gamma   90.00
#
_symmetry.space_group_name_H-M   'P 1'
#
loop_
_entity.id
_entity.type
_entity.pdbx_description
1 polymer ?
#
loop_
_entity_poly.entity_id
_entity_poly.type
_entity_poly.pdbx_seq_one_letter_code
_entity_poly.pdbx_strand_id
1 'polypeptide(L)'
;MRKYSLIIYTLVFVILFSSINVFADTNSEDIKKAFEEGFKIGEKIGKNQALKNNIDNKFPFYNEIKPTRYDVKVENNDYLKGKEEEFIDSFINGYLEGHEKGYKENIKSNDDGTTIIYGSEDFGTIMGRIDGYIAYKSGSRNNWERYIPSDRELINMFELNRESREHRNCFIDDFKKSYRISFEAAFQVAKLGERDYSYEEGLKDGDEYARNLADLNARKDYLLGLRNDYKRNMPSNKEIITMFNLNKESGEYRDAFLAGFEFGRSTSGGKTEGGYILYYNDAYRKANRETTETPDLNGEEGGRTIGKMKGEYAAIMDITMDKTNLWSSHKVNDEIIINEYGLQFQSENYRLAFIIGYWNEFMKSYNETYKKLQQDRNRVKTHTEKISIDGKDNIGIPDDDKFLVDIEAGTYYNDAIVTIDSIPITYVNPNSTRHTQASGVYGLKVMNLANTFDRNKRITIKFKSYGNDIKYGIYKYHYNKWIYIPSKQEGDYLVADINLNNIDLTGNIYSVRVDNELPIFHESRGHWARDEINTYVKREIIYGYPDKSFKPDKEISRGEFVTMLSRLYDWYPPYDSTNIIKFKDYKEFGYAEKAISYATYYKIVNGYIDNTFKPHDSITYKEVEIIMSRVLKNKDFKWDYFANKMIYEKKVRSRSKDSMNNKITRAEFTFLLYQLNEWQY
;
A
#
# COMPACT_ATOMS: atom_id res chain seq x y z
N MET A 1 25.41 76.15 -62.85
CA MET A 1 24.83 76.83 -61.66
C MET A 1 23.55 76.08 -61.30
N ARG A 2 23.14 75.80 -60.05
CA ARG A 2 23.73 75.89 -58.68
C ARG A 2 23.65 74.47 -58.07
N LYS A 3 24.58 73.95 -57.24
CA LYS A 3 24.84 74.23 -55.80
C LYS A 3 23.59 74.24 -54.90
N TYR A 4 23.57 73.35 -53.89
CA TYR A 4 23.00 73.38 -52.52
C TYR A 4 22.73 71.91 -52.09
N SER A 5 23.38 71.22 -51.13
CA SER A 5 24.38 71.52 -50.07
C SER A 5 23.87 71.89 -48.66
N LEU A 6 23.26 70.92 -47.95
CA LEU A 6 23.33 70.71 -46.47
C LEU A 6 22.77 69.29 -46.15
N ILE A 7 23.31 68.34 -45.35
CA ILE A 7 24.51 68.15 -44.49
C ILE A 7 24.31 68.35 -42.95
N ILE A 8 24.58 67.27 -42.17
CA ILE A 8 24.88 67.20 -40.70
C ILE A 8 23.70 67.43 -39.70
N TYR A 9 23.48 66.67 -38.60
CA TYR A 9 24.08 65.42 -38.05
C TYR A 9 23.09 64.59 -37.16
N THR A 10 23.41 63.29 -36.94
CA THR A 10 23.08 62.40 -35.78
C THR A 10 21.65 62.25 -35.21
N LEU A 11 21.03 61.08 -35.42
CA LEU A 11 20.82 59.95 -34.46
C LEU A 11 20.29 58.75 -35.30
N VAL A 12 20.91 57.56 -35.39
CA VAL A 12 21.16 56.46 -34.43
C VAL A 12 19.95 55.51 -34.24
N PHE A 13 20.22 54.20 -34.45
CA PHE A 13 19.37 53.00 -34.26
C PHE A 13 18.24 52.66 -35.27
N VAL A 14 18.63 51.87 -36.28
CA VAL A 14 17.95 50.69 -36.86
C VAL A 14 16.41 50.60 -36.77
N ILE A 15 15.74 50.78 -37.91
CA ILE A 15 14.45 50.14 -38.21
C ILE A 15 14.59 49.40 -39.54
N LEU A 16 14.76 48.08 -39.47
CA LEU A 16 14.77 47.15 -40.62
C LEU A 16 14.46 45.73 -40.12
N PHE A 17 13.18 45.39 -39.92
CA PHE A 17 12.70 43.99 -39.87
C PHE A 17 11.17 43.88 -39.95
N SER A 18 10.69 42.64 -40.12
CA SER A 18 9.31 42.15 -39.99
C SER A 18 8.21 42.75 -40.89
N SER A 19 8.19 42.33 -42.16
CA SER A 19 6.94 42.09 -42.90
C SER A 19 7.08 40.99 -43.98
N ILE A 20 7.78 39.90 -43.65
CA ILE A 20 7.69 38.65 -44.42
C ILE A 20 6.45 37.91 -43.94
N ASN A 21 5.49 37.69 -44.83
CA ASN A 21 4.26 36.97 -44.49
C ASN A 21 4.55 35.51 -44.15
N VAL A 22 4.26 35.12 -42.91
CA VAL A 22 4.38 33.74 -42.45
C VAL A 22 3.16 32.94 -42.94
N PHE A 23 3.27 32.36 -44.14
CA PHE A 23 2.45 31.21 -44.52
C PHE A 23 3.06 29.96 -43.87
N ALA A 24 2.73 29.74 -42.58
CA ALA A 24 3.07 28.53 -41.87
C ALA A 24 1.86 27.59 -41.81
N ASP A 25 1.91 26.55 -42.63
CA ASP A 25 1.58 25.17 -42.24
C ASP A 25 0.21 24.90 -41.57
N THR A 26 -0.87 25.44 -42.14
CA THR A 26 -2.24 25.18 -41.65
C THR A 26 -2.67 23.72 -41.80
N ASN A 27 -2.17 22.97 -42.80
CA ASN A 27 -2.52 21.55 -42.96
C ASN A 27 -1.95 20.69 -41.82
N SER A 28 -0.70 20.91 -41.39
CA SER A 28 -0.08 20.16 -40.29
C SER A 28 -0.85 20.25 -38.98
N GLU A 29 -1.35 21.45 -38.62
CA GLU A 29 -2.09 21.62 -37.36
C GLU A 29 -3.47 20.93 -37.40
N ASP A 30 -4.15 20.96 -38.55
CA ASP A 30 -5.45 20.28 -38.71
C ASP A 30 -5.32 18.76 -38.90
N ILE A 31 -4.25 18.29 -39.55
CA ILE A 31 -3.83 16.87 -39.58
C ILE A 31 -3.56 16.37 -38.16
N LYS A 32 -2.91 17.17 -37.30
CA LYS A 32 -2.69 16.82 -35.90
C LYS A 32 -4.01 16.77 -35.10
N LYS A 33 -4.92 17.73 -35.29
CA LYS A 33 -6.25 17.70 -34.66
C LYS A 33 -7.04 16.46 -35.08
N ALA A 34 -6.96 16.06 -36.35
CA ALA A 34 -7.58 14.84 -36.86
C ALA A 34 -7.10 13.59 -36.10
N PHE A 35 -5.78 13.45 -35.90
CA PHE A 35 -5.21 12.37 -35.08
C PHE A 35 -5.73 12.41 -33.64
N GLU A 36 -5.69 13.58 -32.99
CA GLU A 36 -6.11 13.73 -31.61
C GLU A 36 -7.61 13.49 -31.37
N GLU A 37 -8.49 13.83 -32.32
CA GLU A 37 -9.92 13.52 -32.24
C GLU A 37 -10.20 12.04 -32.54
N GLY A 38 -9.55 11.48 -33.56
CA GLY A 38 -9.59 10.04 -33.85
C GLY A 38 -9.19 9.23 -32.62
N PHE A 39 -8.07 9.57 -31.98
CA PHE A 39 -7.56 8.91 -30.78
C PHE A 39 -8.55 8.92 -29.61
N LYS A 40 -9.17 10.07 -29.32
CA LYS A 40 -10.16 10.20 -28.23
C LYS A 40 -11.42 9.36 -28.48
N ILE A 41 -11.85 9.24 -29.74
CA ILE A 41 -12.99 8.39 -30.12
C ILE A 41 -12.59 6.90 -30.03
N GLY A 42 -11.45 6.54 -30.62
CA GLY A 42 -10.90 5.18 -30.59
C GLY A 42 -10.74 4.66 -29.16
N GLU A 43 -10.09 5.42 -28.27
CA GLU A 43 -9.85 5.07 -26.87
C GLU A 43 -11.16 4.76 -26.12
N LYS A 44 -12.22 5.53 -26.37
CA LYS A 44 -13.55 5.30 -25.81
C LYS A 44 -14.20 4.02 -26.35
N ILE A 45 -14.09 3.75 -27.66
CA ILE A 45 -14.68 2.55 -28.28
C ILE A 45 -13.93 1.28 -27.85
N GLY A 46 -12.59 1.29 -27.88
CA GLY A 46 -11.76 0.16 -27.46
C GLY A 46 -11.98 -0.19 -25.98
N LYS A 47 -12.11 0.83 -25.11
CA LYS A 47 -12.49 0.64 -23.71
C LYS A 47 -13.86 0.01 -23.54
N ASN A 48 -14.86 0.44 -24.30
CA ASN A 48 -16.20 -0.16 -24.25
C ASN A 48 -16.19 -1.61 -24.74
N GLN A 49 -15.40 -1.93 -25.77
CA GLN A 49 -15.24 -3.30 -26.27
C GLN A 49 -14.54 -4.20 -25.25
N ALA A 50 -13.49 -3.70 -24.58
CA ALA A 50 -12.83 -4.41 -23.48
C ALA A 50 -13.78 -4.67 -22.29
N LEU A 51 -14.54 -3.66 -21.87
CA LEU A 51 -15.53 -3.81 -20.80
C LEU A 51 -16.62 -4.83 -21.15
N LYS A 52 -17.09 -4.86 -22.41
CA LYS A 52 -18.02 -5.90 -22.88
C LYS A 52 -17.38 -7.28 -22.87
N ASN A 53 -16.17 -7.41 -23.41
CA ASN A 53 -15.41 -8.66 -23.47
C ASN A 53 -15.15 -9.24 -22.06
N ASN A 54 -14.87 -8.38 -21.07
CA ASN A 54 -14.78 -8.77 -19.65
C ASN A 54 -16.11 -9.31 -19.08
N ILE A 55 -17.26 -8.72 -19.45
CA ILE A 55 -18.58 -9.17 -18.98
C ILE A 55 -18.95 -10.51 -19.64
N ASP A 56 -18.61 -10.68 -20.91
CA ASP A 56 -18.86 -11.89 -21.70
C ASP A 56 -17.84 -13.03 -21.41
N ASN A 57 -16.82 -12.80 -20.55
CA ASN A 57 -15.66 -13.69 -20.32
C ASN A 57 -14.96 -14.16 -21.61
N LYS A 58 -14.73 -13.23 -22.54
CA LYS A 58 -14.02 -13.48 -23.81
C LYS A 58 -12.80 -12.59 -23.91
N PHE A 59 -11.65 -13.17 -24.18
CA PHE A 59 -10.36 -12.46 -24.18
C PHE A 59 -9.65 -12.58 -25.53
N PRO A 60 -10.28 -12.16 -26.65
CA PRO A 60 -9.66 -12.23 -27.97
C PRO A 60 -8.44 -11.30 -28.03
N PHE A 61 -7.44 -11.72 -28.81
CA PHE A 61 -6.25 -10.91 -29.05
C PHE A 61 -6.64 -9.64 -29.82
N TYR A 62 -5.96 -8.52 -29.55
CA TYR A 62 -6.34 -7.25 -30.16
C TYR A 62 -6.39 -7.30 -31.70
N ASN A 63 -5.50 -8.07 -32.33
CA ASN A 63 -5.48 -8.24 -33.79
C ASN A 63 -6.73 -8.96 -34.37
N GLU A 64 -7.48 -9.71 -33.55
CA GLU A 64 -8.72 -10.40 -33.95
C GLU A 64 -9.94 -9.47 -33.93
N ILE A 65 -9.85 -8.34 -33.21
CA ILE A 65 -10.93 -7.37 -32.99
C ILE A 65 -10.60 -5.96 -33.49
N LYS A 66 -9.38 -5.74 -34.01
CA LYS A 66 -8.90 -4.44 -34.49
C LYS A 66 -9.79 -3.96 -35.64
N PRO A 67 -10.46 -2.81 -35.52
CA PRO A 67 -11.28 -2.25 -36.60
C PRO A 67 -10.45 -2.10 -37.87
N THR A 68 -11.01 -2.40 -39.05
CA THR A 68 -10.28 -2.13 -40.30
C THR A 68 -10.35 -0.64 -40.63
N ARG A 69 -9.39 -0.13 -41.44
CA ARG A 69 -9.45 1.26 -41.95
C ARG A 69 -10.77 1.56 -42.69
N TYR A 70 -11.39 0.54 -43.28
CA TYR A 70 -12.68 0.66 -43.95
C TYR A 70 -13.81 0.88 -42.94
N ASP A 71 -13.89 0.05 -41.90
CA ASP A 71 -14.94 0.14 -40.87
C ASP A 71 -14.88 1.49 -40.16
N VAL A 72 -13.69 1.92 -39.73
CA VAL A 72 -13.48 3.24 -39.09
C VAL A 72 -13.95 4.38 -40.01
N LYS A 73 -13.67 4.28 -41.32
CA LYS A 73 -14.08 5.29 -42.32
C LYS A 73 -15.60 5.28 -42.59
N VAL A 74 -16.27 4.12 -42.45
CA VAL A 74 -17.72 3.98 -42.58
C VAL A 74 -18.45 4.46 -41.32
N GLU A 75 -18.01 4.03 -40.13
CA GLU A 75 -18.60 4.42 -38.83
C GLU A 75 -18.48 5.92 -38.58
N ASN A 76 -17.40 6.55 -39.03
CA ASN A 76 -17.15 8.00 -38.87
C ASN A 76 -17.39 8.80 -40.16
N ASN A 77 -18.12 8.23 -41.14
CA ASN A 77 -18.31 8.81 -42.47
C ASN A 77 -18.87 10.25 -42.41
N ASP A 78 -19.86 10.53 -41.55
CA ASP A 78 -20.47 11.87 -41.46
C ASP A 78 -19.49 12.97 -40.98
N TYR A 79 -18.41 12.59 -40.28
CA TYR A 79 -17.33 13.50 -39.89
C TYR A 79 -16.21 13.59 -40.95
N LEU A 80 -15.94 12.48 -41.66
CA LEU A 80 -14.85 12.36 -42.65
C LEU A 80 -15.25 12.77 -44.08
N LYS A 81 -16.54 12.90 -44.36
CA LYS A 81 -17.08 13.20 -45.70
C LYS A 81 -16.64 14.57 -46.20
N GLY A 82 -15.90 14.57 -47.32
CA GLY A 82 -15.38 15.79 -47.95
C GLY A 82 -14.09 16.35 -47.34
N LYS A 83 -13.43 15.59 -46.45
CA LYS A 83 -12.08 15.88 -45.96
C LYS A 83 -11.01 15.42 -46.96
N GLU A 84 -9.82 16.02 -46.88
CA GLU A 84 -8.64 15.60 -47.65
C GLU A 84 -8.12 14.23 -47.17
N GLU A 85 -7.42 13.51 -48.06
CA GLU A 85 -7.00 12.13 -47.79
C GLU A 85 -6.02 12.02 -46.61
N GLU A 86 -5.08 12.96 -46.48
CA GLU A 86 -4.15 13.03 -45.34
C GLU A 86 -4.86 13.27 -43.99
N PHE A 87 -5.91 14.09 -43.97
CA PHE A 87 -6.74 14.32 -42.78
C PHE A 87 -7.48 13.03 -42.38
N ILE A 88 -8.04 12.33 -43.36
CA ILE A 88 -8.76 11.06 -43.15
C ILE A 88 -7.80 9.98 -42.63
N ASP A 89 -6.62 9.82 -43.24
CA ASP A 89 -5.65 8.82 -42.81
C ASP A 89 -5.04 9.13 -41.45
N SER A 90 -4.82 10.41 -41.11
CA SER A 90 -4.39 10.85 -39.78
C SER A 90 -5.44 10.54 -38.70
N PHE A 91 -6.72 10.83 -38.96
CA PHE A 91 -7.82 10.45 -38.07
C PHE A 91 -7.90 8.94 -37.86
N ILE A 92 -7.81 8.14 -38.94
CA ILE A 92 -7.87 6.67 -38.85
C ILE A 92 -6.65 6.12 -38.09
N ASN A 93 -5.45 6.69 -38.26
CA ASN A 93 -4.26 6.30 -37.49
C ASN A 93 -4.48 6.55 -35.99
N GLY A 94 -4.88 7.78 -35.63
CA GLY A 94 -5.19 8.15 -34.25
C GLY A 94 -6.26 7.24 -33.64
N TYR A 95 -7.34 6.99 -34.38
CA TYR A 95 -8.41 6.07 -33.96
C TYR A 95 -7.90 4.66 -33.66
N LEU A 96 -7.07 4.09 -34.54
CA LEU A 96 -6.56 2.72 -34.35
C LEU A 96 -5.58 2.61 -33.17
N GLU A 97 -4.76 3.63 -32.93
CA GLU A 97 -3.85 3.70 -31.77
C GLU A 97 -4.62 3.92 -30.46
N GLY A 98 -5.55 4.88 -30.45
CA GLY A 98 -6.43 5.14 -29.31
C GLY A 98 -7.25 3.90 -28.95
N HIS A 99 -7.83 3.24 -29.94
CA HIS A 99 -8.60 2.00 -29.76
C HIS A 99 -7.74 0.85 -29.22
N GLU A 100 -6.48 0.75 -29.66
CA GLU A 100 -5.54 -0.26 -29.18
C GLU A 100 -5.16 -0.04 -27.71
N LYS A 101 -4.85 1.21 -27.34
CA LYS A 101 -4.62 1.62 -25.95
C LYS A 101 -5.85 1.39 -25.08
N GLY A 102 -7.00 1.93 -25.49
CA GLY A 102 -8.26 1.85 -24.77
C GLY A 102 -8.72 0.42 -24.51
N TYR A 103 -8.51 -0.50 -25.46
CA TYR A 103 -8.77 -1.92 -25.26
C TYR A 103 -7.75 -2.55 -24.28
N LYS A 104 -6.45 -2.41 -24.55
CA LYS A 104 -5.38 -3.04 -23.75
C LYS A 104 -5.37 -2.59 -22.29
N GLU A 105 -5.65 -1.32 -21.99
CA GLU A 105 -5.70 -0.79 -20.63
C GLU A 105 -6.94 -1.24 -19.82
N ASN A 106 -7.95 -1.82 -20.46
CA ASN A 106 -9.24 -2.11 -19.82
C ASN A 106 -9.71 -3.57 -19.94
N ILE A 107 -8.99 -4.44 -20.67
CA ILE A 107 -9.27 -5.88 -20.75
C ILE A 107 -8.59 -6.61 -19.58
N LYS A 108 -9.32 -7.52 -18.93
CA LYS A 108 -8.77 -8.45 -17.93
C LYS A 108 -8.26 -9.69 -18.66
N SER A 109 -6.97 -9.99 -18.61
CA SER A 109 -6.42 -11.18 -19.28
C SER A 109 -6.58 -12.44 -18.43
N ASN A 110 -7.16 -13.50 -19.01
CA ASN A 110 -6.96 -14.87 -18.52
C ASN A 110 -5.63 -15.41 -19.07
N ASP A 111 -4.63 -15.44 -18.21
CA ASP A 111 -3.34 -16.15 -18.33
C ASP A 111 -2.39 -15.78 -19.49
N ASP A 112 -1.10 -15.99 -19.21
CA ASP A 112 0.12 -15.84 -20.05
C ASP A 112 0.11 -14.92 -21.30
N GLY A 113 1.02 -13.92 -21.29
CA GLY A 113 1.25 -13.06 -22.46
C GLY A 113 2.14 -11.83 -22.19
N THR A 114 2.16 -11.34 -20.96
CA THR A 114 3.19 -10.41 -20.48
C THR A 114 4.31 -11.21 -19.80
N THR A 115 5.21 -11.78 -20.61
CA THR A 115 6.50 -12.29 -20.13
C THR A 115 7.17 -11.18 -19.32
N ILE A 116 7.37 -11.42 -18.02
CA ILE A 116 7.92 -10.41 -17.11
C ILE A 116 9.34 -10.08 -17.58
N ILE A 117 9.65 -8.78 -17.80
CA ILE A 117 10.97 -8.34 -18.29
C ILE A 117 11.97 -8.31 -17.10
N TYR A 118 12.15 -9.47 -16.46
CA TYR A 118 13.25 -9.71 -15.53
C TYR A 118 14.47 -10.18 -16.32
N GLY A 119 15.34 -9.24 -16.71
CA GLY A 119 16.69 -9.58 -17.17
C GLY A 119 17.31 -8.64 -18.19
N SER A 120 16.57 -7.95 -19.05
CA SER A 120 17.17 -7.13 -20.13
C SER A 120 18.08 -6.03 -19.57
N GLU A 121 17.57 -5.18 -18.68
CA GLU A 121 18.36 -4.11 -18.06
C GLU A 121 19.47 -4.64 -17.15
N ASP A 122 19.25 -5.77 -16.46
CA ASP A 122 20.23 -6.42 -15.58
C ASP A 122 21.39 -7.02 -16.38
N PHE A 123 21.10 -7.84 -17.40
CA PHE A 123 22.09 -8.43 -18.29
C PHE A 123 22.85 -7.36 -19.08
N GLY A 124 22.16 -6.30 -19.53
CA GLY A 124 22.80 -5.13 -20.11
C GLY A 124 23.78 -4.50 -19.11
N THR A 125 23.32 -4.19 -17.90
CA THR A 125 24.14 -3.59 -16.84
C THR A 125 25.37 -4.44 -16.48
N ILE A 126 25.21 -5.76 -16.37
CA ILE A 126 26.29 -6.67 -16.02
C ILE A 126 27.30 -6.81 -17.17
N MET A 127 26.83 -7.01 -18.40
CA MET A 127 27.71 -7.23 -19.55
C MET A 127 28.41 -5.93 -19.98
N GLY A 128 27.76 -4.78 -19.88
CA GLY A 128 28.38 -3.48 -20.09
C GLY A 128 29.48 -3.20 -19.07
N ARG A 129 29.28 -3.52 -17.77
CA ARG A 129 30.36 -3.43 -16.76
C ARG A 129 31.57 -4.29 -17.11
N ILE A 130 31.33 -5.52 -17.57
CA ILE A 130 32.38 -6.45 -18.00
C ILE A 130 33.18 -5.86 -19.17
N ASP A 131 32.49 -5.48 -20.25
CA ASP A 131 33.15 -5.05 -21.47
C ASP A 131 33.79 -3.66 -21.35
N GLY A 132 33.22 -2.76 -20.53
CA GLY A 132 33.82 -1.47 -20.23
C GLY A 132 35.17 -1.61 -19.51
N TYR A 133 35.30 -2.61 -18.65
CA TYR A 133 36.57 -2.95 -17.98
C TYR A 133 37.60 -3.53 -18.96
N ILE A 134 37.17 -4.47 -19.81
CA ILE A 134 37.99 -5.09 -20.85
C ILE A 134 38.46 -4.04 -21.87
N ALA A 135 37.57 -3.14 -22.30
CA ALA A 135 37.90 -2.08 -23.25
C ALA A 135 39.00 -1.14 -22.70
N TYR A 136 38.96 -0.80 -21.41
CA TYR A 136 40.03 -0.03 -20.79
C TYR A 136 41.34 -0.83 -20.66
N LYS A 137 41.34 -1.98 -19.96
CA LYS A 137 42.57 -2.78 -19.72
C LYS A 137 43.21 -3.29 -21.02
N SER A 138 42.43 -3.50 -22.10
CA SER A 138 42.97 -3.85 -23.43
C SER A 138 43.68 -2.69 -24.17
N GLY A 139 43.62 -1.46 -23.65
CA GLY A 139 44.20 -0.26 -24.24
C GLY A 139 43.35 0.38 -25.35
N SER A 140 42.05 0.08 -25.40
CA SER A 140 41.14 0.63 -26.40
C SER A 140 40.57 2.00 -25.99
N ARG A 141 40.12 2.80 -26.95
CA ARG A 141 39.33 4.01 -26.68
C ARG A 141 37.94 3.61 -26.17
N ASN A 142 37.31 4.47 -25.35
CA ASN A 142 35.91 4.31 -24.96
C ASN A 142 35.02 4.32 -26.20
N ASN A 143 34.59 3.13 -26.63
CA ASN A 143 33.71 2.93 -27.78
C ASN A 143 32.93 1.63 -27.56
N TRP A 144 31.81 1.74 -26.85
CA TRP A 144 30.91 0.62 -26.53
C TRP A 144 30.32 -0.03 -27.80
N GLU A 145 30.15 0.71 -28.90
CA GLU A 145 29.61 0.21 -30.18
C GLU A 145 30.48 -0.91 -30.79
N ARG A 146 31.76 -1.01 -30.39
CA ARG A 146 32.67 -2.07 -30.84
C ARG A 146 32.58 -3.37 -30.01
N TYR A 147 32.02 -3.30 -28.81
CA TYR A 147 31.97 -4.41 -27.85
C TYR A 147 30.55 -4.97 -27.65
N ILE A 148 29.53 -4.13 -27.83
CA ILE A 148 28.13 -4.51 -27.66
C ILE A 148 27.74 -5.66 -28.62
N PRO A 149 27.14 -6.76 -28.13
CA PRO A 149 26.70 -7.83 -29.01
C PRO A 149 25.64 -7.34 -30.01
N SER A 150 25.70 -7.82 -31.25
CA SER A 150 24.69 -7.48 -32.26
C SER A 150 23.33 -8.11 -31.93
N ASP A 151 22.25 -7.59 -32.52
CA ASP A 151 20.89 -8.10 -32.32
C ASP A 151 20.80 -9.61 -32.57
N ARG A 152 21.50 -10.10 -33.60
CA ARG A 152 21.57 -11.53 -33.92
C ARG A 152 22.29 -12.34 -32.83
N GLU A 153 23.31 -11.77 -32.22
CA GLU A 153 24.02 -12.42 -31.11
C GLU A 153 23.16 -12.42 -29.86
N LEU A 154 22.52 -11.30 -29.48
CA LEU A 154 21.56 -11.25 -28.37
C LEU A 154 20.41 -12.25 -28.54
N ILE A 155 19.83 -12.33 -29.74
CA ILE A 155 18.75 -13.29 -30.07
C ILE A 155 19.20 -14.74 -29.87
N ASN A 156 20.44 -15.08 -30.23
CA ASN A 156 20.99 -16.42 -30.04
C ASN A 156 21.45 -16.67 -28.59
N MET A 157 21.99 -15.65 -27.92
CA MET A 157 22.54 -15.74 -26.57
C MET A 157 21.47 -15.97 -25.50
N PHE A 158 20.25 -15.47 -25.72
CA PHE A 158 19.12 -15.59 -24.80
C PHE A 158 17.93 -16.39 -25.40
N GLU A 159 18.17 -17.16 -26.47
CA GLU A 159 17.17 -17.98 -27.20
C GLU A 159 15.87 -17.24 -27.63
N LEU A 160 15.94 -15.91 -27.77
CA LEU A 160 14.84 -15.02 -28.16
C LEU A 160 14.27 -15.33 -29.56
N ASN A 161 14.89 -16.25 -30.30
CA ASN A 161 14.36 -16.76 -31.56
C ASN A 161 13.02 -17.50 -31.39
N ARG A 162 12.68 -17.96 -30.18
CA ARG A 162 11.34 -18.50 -29.83
C ARG A 162 10.33 -17.42 -29.45
N GLU A 163 10.81 -16.27 -28.97
CA GLU A 163 9.97 -15.17 -28.48
C GLU A 163 9.30 -14.35 -29.59
N SER A 164 8.23 -13.64 -29.23
CA SER A 164 7.56 -12.68 -30.12
C SER A 164 8.52 -11.59 -30.62
N ARG A 165 8.23 -11.01 -31.78
CA ARG A 165 9.08 -9.97 -32.37
C ARG A 165 9.11 -8.72 -31.48
N GLU A 166 7.99 -8.43 -30.85
CA GLU A 166 7.75 -7.29 -29.99
C GLU A 166 8.53 -7.43 -28.67
N HIS A 167 8.44 -8.59 -27.99
CA HIS A 167 9.22 -8.87 -26.77
C HIS A 167 10.73 -8.88 -27.07
N ARG A 168 11.13 -9.52 -28.17
CA ARG A 168 12.51 -9.57 -28.65
C ARG A 168 13.10 -8.18 -28.89
N ASN A 169 12.34 -7.27 -29.51
CA ASN A 169 12.78 -5.89 -29.72
C ASN A 169 12.94 -5.14 -28.38
N CYS A 170 11.94 -5.21 -27.48
CA CYS A 170 12.02 -4.54 -26.18
C CYS A 170 13.21 -5.03 -25.34
N PHE A 171 13.42 -6.35 -25.29
CA PHE A 171 14.58 -6.95 -24.62
C PHE A 171 15.90 -6.39 -25.15
N ILE A 172 16.03 -6.28 -26.48
CA ILE A 172 17.23 -5.76 -27.15
C ILE A 172 17.46 -4.28 -26.81
N ASP A 173 16.42 -3.45 -26.88
CA ASP A 173 16.55 -2.00 -26.64
C ASP A 173 16.88 -1.70 -25.16
N ASP A 174 16.21 -2.35 -24.21
CA ASP A 174 16.50 -2.21 -22.78
C ASP A 174 17.88 -2.76 -22.42
N PHE A 175 18.28 -3.90 -22.99
CA PHE A 175 19.64 -4.43 -22.84
C PHE A 175 20.67 -3.42 -23.34
N LYS A 176 20.52 -2.88 -24.57
CA LYS A 176 21.49 -1.96 -25.18
C LYS A 176 21.62 -0.66 -24.40
N LYS A 177 20.50 -0.10 -23.96
CA LYS A 177 20.39 1.10 -23.13
C LYS A 177 21.20 0.95 -21.84
N SER A 178 20.96 -0.12 -21.08
CA SER A 178 21.64 -0.37 -19.80
C SER A 178 23.09 -0.84 -19.97
N TYR A 179 23.39 -1.60 -21.04
CA TYR A 179 24.76 -1.93 -21.45
C TYR A 179 25.59 -0.67 -21.67
N ARG A 180 25.09 0.27 -22.47
CA ARG A 180 25.83 1.50 -22.78
C ARG A 180 26.15 2.30 -21.52
N ILE A 181 25.15 2.53 -20.66
CA ILE A 181 25.30 3.31 -19.43
C ILE A 181 26.36 2.68 -18.51
N SER A 182 26.28 1.36 -18.34
CA SER A 182 27.17 0.63 -17.44
C SER A 182 28.58 0.41 -18.00
N PHE A 183 28.74 0.29 -19.32
CA PHE A 183 30.03 0.29 -20.02
C PHE A 183 30.72 1.64 -19.88
N GLU A 184 30.03 2.74 -20.18
CA GLU A 184 30.60 4.09 -20.07
C GLU A 184 31.02 4.36 -18.61
N ALA A 185 30.21 3.94 -17.62
CA ALA A 185 30.58 4.03 -16.20
C ALA A 185 31.81 3.17 -15.83
N ALA A 186 31.82 1.89 -16.18
CA ALA A 186 32.92 0.98 -15.85
C ALA A 186 34.25 1.37 -16.51
N PHE A 187 34.20 1.87 -17.74
CA PHE A 187 35.38 2.40 -18.44
C PHE A 187 35.97 3.61 -17.71
N GLN A 188 35.14 4.55 -17.23
CA GLN A 188 35.65 5.70 -16.47
C GLN A 188 36.16 5.30 -15.09
N VAL A 189 35.51 4.36 -14.39
CA VAL A 189 35.98 3.82 -13.10
C VAL A 189 37.36 3.16 -13.27
N ALA A 190 37.53 2.32 -14.30
CA ALA A 190 38.81 1.69 -14.59
C ALA A 190 39.90 2.72 -14.96
N LYS A 191 39.53 3.78 -15.69
CA LYS A 191 40.43 4.90 -16.06
C LYS A 191 40.88 5.77 -14.88
N LEU A 192 40.12 5.81 -13.77
CA LEU A 192 40.47 6.60 -12.59
C LEU A 192 41.51 5.92 -11.68
N GLY A 193 41.86 4.66 -11.93
CA GLY A 193 42.94 3.95 -11.24
C GLY A 193 44.23 3.88 -12.07
N GLU A 194 45.18 4.78 -11.82
CA GLU A 194 46.55 4.63 -12.33
C GLU A 194 47.42 3.83 -11.35
N ARG A 195 47.64 2.55 -11.69
CA ARG A 195 48.74 1.65 -11.26
C ARG A 195 49.08 1.54 -9.77
N ASP A 196 48.96 0.31 -9.25
CA ASP A 196 50.19 -0.38 -8.78
C ASP A 196 50.14 -1.90 -9.05
N TYR A 197 51.24 -2.50 -9.49
CA TYR A 197 51.26 -3.88 -9.99
C TYR A 197 51.41 -4.92 -8.86
N SER A 198 50.39 -5.03 -8.01
CA SER A 198 50.36 -5.97 -6.88
C SER A 198 49.62 -7.28 -7.18
N TYR A 199 50.04 -8.35 -6.49
CA TYR A 199 49.32 -9.63 -6.43
C TYR A 199 47.89 -9.46 -5.89
N GLU A 200 47.69 -8.53 -4.94
CA GLU A 200 46.37 -8.23 -4.37
C GLU A 200 45.42 -7.55 -5.37
N GLU A 201 45.92 -6.69 -6.26
CA GLU A 201 45.08 -6.09 -7.33
C GLU A 201 44.66 -7.15 -8.35
N GLY A 202 45.56 -8.07 -8.72
CA GLY A 202 45.21 -9.23 -9.56
C GLY A 202 44.08 -10.07 -8.94
N LEU A 203 44.23 -10.49 -7.67
CA LEU A 203 43.18 -11.21 -6.93
C LEU A 203 41.84 -10.44 -6.89
N LYS A 204 41.91 -9.12 -6.68
CA LYS A 204 40.74 -8.24 -6.58
C LYS A 204 39.97 -8.15 -7.89
N ASP A 205 40.66 -7.93 -8.99
CA ASP A 205 40.07 -7.78 -10.32
C ASP A 205 39.49 -9.11 -10.82
N GLY A 206 40.20 -10.23 -10.58
CA GLY A 206 39.71 -11.58 -10.89
C GLY A 206 38.41 -11.91 -10.16
N ASP A 207 38.34 -11.63 -8.85
CA ASP A 207 37.14 -11.84 -8.04
C ASP A 207 35.94 -10.96 -8.45
N GLU A 208 36.17 -9.68 -8.80
CA GLU A 208 35.06 -8.84 -9.28
C GLU A 208 34.57 -9.27 -10.66
N TYR A 209 35.46 -9.66 -11.58
CA TYR A 209 35.02 -10.19 -12.86
C TYR A 209 34.27 -11.52 -12.69
N ALA A 210 34.76 -12.42 -11.84
CA ALA A 210 34.08 -13.66 -11.51
C ALA A 210 32.66 -13.43 -10.98
N ARG A 211 32.47 -12.44 -10.09
CA ARG A 211 31.15 -12.07 -9.55
C ARG A 211 30.17 -11.68 -10.66
N ASN A 212 30.60 -10.80 -11.55
CA ASN A 212 29.75 -10.29 -12.63
C ASN A 212 29.41 -11.39 -13.66
N LEU A 213 30.40 -12.17 -14.12
CA LEU A 213 30.17 -13.25 -15.08
C LEU A 213 29.32 -14.40 -14.50
N ALA A 214 29.51 -14.70 -13.22
CA ALA A 214 28.78 -15.76 -12.54
C ALA A 214 27.29 -15.43 -12.34
N ASP A 215 26.95 -14.19 -11.97
CA ASP A 215 25.55 -13.74 -11.84
C ASP A 215 24.83 -13.78 -13.21
N LEU A 216 25.49 -13.28 -14.27
CA LEU A 216 25.03 -13.37 -15.65
C LEU A 216 24.73 -14.82 -16.07
N ASN A 217 25.70 -15.73 -15.93
CA ASN A 217 25.56 -17.11 -16.37
C ASN A 217 24.55 -17.91 -15.53
N ALA A 218 24.49 -17.67 -14.21
CA ALA A 218 23.55 -18.34 -13.33
C ALA A 218 22.09 -17.96 -13.60
N ARG A 219 21.82 -16.66 -13.79
CA ARG A 219 20.49 -16.16 -14.15
C ARG A 219 20.08 -16.62 -15.54
N LYS A 220 21.00 -16.60 -16.51
CA LYS A 220 20.75 -17.14 -17.86
C LYS A 220 20.38 -18.62 -17.82
N ASP A 221 21.18 -19.46 -17.16
CA ASP A 221 20.90 -20.89 -17.06
C ASP A 221 19.57 -21.15 -16.33
N TYR A 222 19.26 -20.36 -15.30
CA TYR A 222 17.97 -20.42 -14.63
C TYR A 222 16.79 -20.10 -15.56
N LEU A 223 16.83 -18.96 -16.27
CA LEU A 223 15.74 -18.54 -17.19
C LEU A 223 15.53 -19.53 -18.35
N LEU A 224 16.59 -20.21 -18.80
CA LEU A 224 16.51 -21.27 -19.81
C LEU A 224 16.05 -22.64 -19.24
N GLY A 225 15.67 -22.71 -17.95
CA GLY A 225 15.24 -23.94 -17.29
C GLY A 225 16.37 -24.98 -17.11
N LEU A 226 17.63 -24.57 -17.29
CA LEU A 226 18.79 -25.45 -17.22
C LEU A 226 19.18 -25.65 -15.76
N ARG A 227 19.49 -26.90 -15.38
CA ARG A 227 19.94 -27.23 -14.02
C ARG A 227 21.21 -26.45 -13.66
N ASN A 228 21.28 -25.95 -12.41
CA ASN A 228 22.47 -25.38 -11.79
C ASN A 228 23.69 -26.27 -12.07
N ASP A 229 24.57 -25.78 -12.94
CA ASP A 229 25.84 -26.42 -13.30
C ASP A 229 26.82 -25.33 -13.73
N TYR A 230 27.53 -24.77 -12.74
CA TYR A 230 28.48 -23.68 -12.96
C TYR A 230 29.50 -23.97 -14.07
N LYS A 231 29.83 -25.26 -14.31
CA LYS A 231 30.79 -25.68 -15.33
C LYS A 231 30.30 -25.47 -16.76
N ARG A 232 28.98 -25.36 -16.97
CA ARG A 232 28.35 -25.19 -18.29
C ARG A 232 28.90 -23.98 -19.06
N ASN A 233 29.13 -22.88 -18.35
CA ASN A 233 29.50 -21.58 -18.91
C ASN A 233 30.78 -20.98 -18.26
N MET A 234 31.54 -21.77 -17.50
CA MET A 234 32.78 -21.30 -16.86
C MET A 234 33.92 -21.24 -17.89
N PRO A 235 34.55 -20.06 -18.13
CA PRO A 235 35.65 -19.95 -19.08
C PRO A 235 36.92 -20.61 -18.54
N SER A 236 37.74 -21.17 -19.44
CA SER A 236 39.04 -21.72 -19.07
C SER A 236 40.08 -20.62 -18.84
N ASN A 237 41.14 -20.94 -18.09
CA ASN A 237 42.24 -20.01 -17.81
C ASN A 237 42.87 -19.44 -19.10
N LYS A 238 42.88 -20.21 -20.19
CA LYS A 238 43.35 -19.74 -21.51
C LYS A 238 42.45 -18.65 -22.08
N GLU A 239 41.12 -18.83 -22.00
CA GLU A 239 40.15 -17.84 -22.46
C GLU A 239 40.19 -16.58 -21.60
N ILE A 240 40.30 -16.70 -20.28
CA ILE A 240 40.47 -15.57 -19.35
C ILE A 240 41.74 -14.78 -19.68
N ILE A 241 42.90 -15.45 -19.83
CA ILE A 241 44.17 -14.81 -20.24
C ILE A 241 44.01 -14.05 -21.56
N THR A 242 43.31 -14.62 -22.54
CA THR A 242 43.08 -13.98 -23.85
C THR A 242 42.12 -12.79 -23.76
N MET A 243 41.01 -12.93 -23.04
CA MET A 243 39.95 -11.93 -22.90
C MET A 243 40.44 -10.66 -22.18
N PHE A 244 41.26 -10.83 -21.14
CA PHE A 244 41.85 -9.71 -20.37
C PHE A 244 43.26 -9.32 -20.83
N ASN A 245 43.75 -9.89 -21.94
CA ASN A 245 45.08 -9.60 -22.52
C ASN A 245 46.26 -9.83 -21.55
N LEU A 246 46.10 -10.70 -20.54
CA LEU A 246 47.02 -10.89 -19.42
C LEU A 246 48.41 -11.43 -19.82
N ASN A 247 48.60 -11.77 -21.10
CA ASN A 247 49.92 -12.03 -21.70
C ASN A 247 50.83 -10.79 -21.74
N LYS A 248 50.29 -9.58 -21.50
CA LYS A 248 51.06 -8.33 -21.42
C LYS A 248 51.42 -7.91 -19.99
N GLU A 249 50.77 -8.50 -18.99
CA GLU A 249 50.96 -8.17 -17.58
C GLU A 249 52.06 -9.03 -16.94
N SER A 250 52.41 -8.74 -15.68
CA SER A 250 53.35 -9.59 -14.95
C SER A 250 52.76 -11.00 -14.74
N GLY A 251 53.61 -12.03 -14.74
CA GLY A 251 53.16 -13.39 -14.46
C GLY A 251 52.46 -13.51 -13.10
N GLU A 252 52.99 -12.81 -12.10
CA GLU A 252 52.42 -12.71 -10.76
C GLU A 252 51.00 -12.11 -10.75
N TYR A 253 50.77 -11.00 -11.46
CA TYR A 253 49.44 -10.40 -11.59
C TYR A 253 48.46 -11.29 -12.37
N ARG A 254 48.90 -11.91 -13.47
CA ARG A 254 48.09 -12.84 -14.27
C ARG A 254 47.66 -14.05 -13.44
N ASP A 255 48.60 -14.64 -12.72
CA ASP A 255 48.36 -15.87 -11.96
C ASP A 255 47.52 -15.57 -10.71
N ALA A 256 47.66 -14.36 -10.13
CA ALA A 256 46.74 -13.81 -9.13
C ALA A 256 45.32 -13.56 -9.67
N PHE A 257 45.18 -13.01 -10.87
CA PHE A 257 43.88 -12.77 -11.52
C PHE A 257 43.11 -14.08 -11.73
N LEU A 258 43.80 -15.13 -12.18
CA LEU A 258 43.21 -16.46 -12.31
C LEU A 258 42.79 -17.05 -10.96
N ALA A 259 43.64 -16.92 -9.93
CA ALA A 259 43.31 -17.38 -8.58
C ALA A 259 42.10 -16.63 -7.98
N GLY A 260 42.04 -15.31 -8.16
CA GLY A 260 40.92 -14.48 -7.71
C GLY A 260 39.63 -14.80 -8.46
N PHE A 261 39.72 -15.11 -9.75
CA PHE A 261 38.57 -15.51 -10.54
C PHE A 261 38.00 -16.88 -10.14
N GLU A 262 38.88 -17.88 -9.96
CA GLU A 262 38.45 -19.25 -9.62
C GLU A 262 37.98 -19.37 -8.16
N PHE A 263 38.72 -18.76 -7.21
CA PHE A 263 38.55 -19.00 -5.77
C PHE A 263 38.11 -17.78 -4.95
N GLY A 264 38.20 -16.57 -5.48
CA GLY A 264 37.90 -15.34 -4.73
C GLY A 264 39.08 -14.85 -3.88
N ARG A 265 38.77 -14.11 -2.80
CA ARG A 265 39.78 -13.52 -1.91
C ARG A 265 39.88 -14.32 -0.61
N SER A 266 41.10 -14.55 -0.13
CA SER A 266 41.33 -15.15 1.19
C SER A 266 41.19 -14.08 2.28
N THR A 267 40.35 -14.32 3.28
CA THR A 267 40.22 -13.42 4.45
C THR A 267 41.10 -13.89 5.62
N SER A 268 41.40 -12.98 6.55
CA SER A 268 42.17 -13.27 7.76
C SER A 268 41.43 -14.30 8.64
N GLY A 269 41.80 -15.57 8.47
CA GLY A 269 41.06 -16.72 8.99
C GLY A 269 41.06 -17.93 8.04
N GLY A 270 41.55 -17.79 6.81
CA GLY A 270 41.72 -18.89 5.86
C GLY A 270 40.42 -19.37 5.20
N LYS A 271 39.37 -18.56 5.26
CA LYS A 271 38.16 -18.74 4.45
C LYS A 271 38.31 -17.93 3.17
N THR A 272 38.03 -18.56 2.03
CA THR A 272 37.89 -17.85 0.76
C THR A 272 36.48 -17.30 0.63
N GLU A 273 36.38 -16.00 0.38
CA GLU A 273 35.14 -15.30 0.07
C GLU A 273 35.17 -14.90 -1.41
N GLY A 274 34.25 -15.48 -2.19
CA GLY A 274 34.06 -15.17 -3.60
C GLY A 274 34.45 -16.27 -4.59
N GLY A 275 34.93 -15.85 -5.76
CA GLY A 275 35.22 -16.75 -6.89
C GLY A 275 33.96 -17.23 -7.63
N TYR A 276 34.13 -17.55 -8.91
CA TYR A 276 33.04 -17.77 -9.86
C TYR A 276 32.03 -18.84 -9.40
N ILE A 277 32.52 -19.91 -8.77
CA ILE A 277 31.70 -21.06 -8.33
C ILE A 277 30.72 -20.68 -7.21
N LEU A 278 31.15 -19.86 -6.24
CA LEU A 278 30.27 -19.44 -5.14
C LEU A 278 29.22 -18.44 -5.61
N TYR A 279 29.63 -17.44 -6.41
CA TYR A 279 28.71 -16.44 -6.96
C TYR A 279 27.64 -17.07 -7.86
N TYR A 280 28.01 -18.02 -8.74
CA TYR A 280 27.05 -18.68 -9.63
C TYR A 280 25.99 -19.45 -8.82
N ASN A 281 26.44 -20.16 -7.77
CA ASN A 281 25.53 -20.95 -6.94
C ASN A 281 24.56 -20.09 -6.12
N ASP A 282 25.00 -18.92 -5.62
CA ASP A 282 24.09 -18.01 -4.90
C ASP A 282 23.13 -17.29 -5.86
N ALA A 283 23.64 -16.78 -6.98
CA ALA A 283 22.83 -16.14 -8.03
C ALA A 283 21.75 -17.08 -8.59
N TYR A 284 22.06 -18.35 -8.85
CA TYR A 284 21.06 -19.33 -9.31
C TYR A 284 19.99 -19.57 -8.23
N ARG A 285 20.39 -19.69 -6.96
CA ARG A 285 19.44 -19.82 -5.83
C ARG A 285 18.61 -18.56 -5.61
N LYS A 286 19.16 -17.39 -5.92
CA LYS A 286 18.45 -16.10 -5.86
C LYS A 286 17.40 -16.03 -6.97
N ALA A 287 17.77 -16.25 -8.23
CA ALA A 287 16.85 -16.33 -9.37
C ALA A 287 15.73 -17.36 -9.15
N ASN A 288 16.05 -18.54 -8.61
CA ASN A 288 15.08 -19.58 -8.26
C ASN A 288 14.10 -19.16 -7.15
N ARG A 289 14.47 -18.23 -6.25
CA ARG A 289 13.53 -17.66 -5.27
C ARG A 289 12.63 -16.63 -5.94
N GLU A 290 13.24 -15.68 -6.64
CA GLU A 290 12.59 -14.51 -7.27
C GLU A 290 11.59 -14.84 -8.41
N THR A 291 11.52 -16.10 -8.85
CA THR A 291 10.67 -16.55 -9.97
C THR A 291 9.72 -17.70 -9.62
N THR A 292 9.85 -18.30 -8.42
CA THR A 292 8.72 -19.04 -7.80
C THR A 292 7.67 -18.09 -7.19
N GLU A 293 7.86 -16.78 -7.35
CA GLU A 293 7.04 -15.74 -6.75
C GLU A 293 6.27 -14.93 -7.81
N THR A 294 5.13 -15.46 -8.26
CA THR A 294 4.03 -14.57 -8.66
C THR A 294 3.47 -13.89 -7.41
N PRO A 295 3.33 -12.55 -7.39
CA PRO A 295 2.62 -11.85 -6.32
C PRO A 295 1.18 -12.36 -6.21
N ASP A 296 0.71 -12.65 -5.01
CA ASP A 296 -0.68 -13.06 -4.82
C ASP A 296 -1.60 -11.84 -5.03
N LEU A 297 -2.45 -11.88 -6.05
CA LEU A 297 -3.40 -10.81 -6.37
C LEU A 297 -4.35 -10.49 -5.20
N ASN A 298 -4.71 -11.49 -4.39
CA ASN A 298 -5.53 -11.29 -3.19
C ASN A 298 -4.73 -10.57 -2.09
N GLY A 299 -3.42 -10.81 -2.03
CA GLY A 299 -2.48 -10.08 -1.19
C GLY A 299 -2.38 -8.63 -1.63
N GLU A 300 -2.17 -8.37 -2.92
CA GLU A 300 -2.07 -7.01 -3.43
C GLU A 300 -3.38 -6.22 -3.29
N GLU A 301 -4.54 -6.81 -3.59
CA GLU A 301 -5.85 -6.14 -3.44
C GLU A 301 -6.17 -5.85 -1.97
N GLY A 302 -5.89 -6.80 -1.07
CA GLY A 302 -5.98 -6.60 0.38
C GLY A 302 -5.08 -5.46 0.86
N GLY A 303 -3.81 -5.47 0.40
CA GLY A 303 -2.82 -4.43 0.67
C GLY A 303 -3.30 -3.06 0.20
N ARG A 304 -3.66 -2.92 -1.07
CA ARG A 304 -4.17 -1.66 -1.68
C ARG A 304 -5.38 -1.13 -0.92
N THR A 305 -6.31 -2.00 -0.53
CA THR A 305 -7.54 -1.61 0.22
C THR A 305 -7.19 -0.97 1.57
N ILE A 306 -6.35 -1.62 2.37
CA ILE A 306 -5.92 -1.11 3.67
C ILE A 306 -5.01 0.12 3.52
N GLY A 307 -4.05 0.06 2.58
CA GLY A 307 -3.14 1.15 2.27
C GLY A 307 -3.88 2.44 1.90
N LYS A 308 -4.94 2.34 1.09
CA LYS A 308 -5.84 3.45 0.78
C LYS A 308 -6.45 4.07 2.05
N MET A 309 -7.09 3.24 2.89
CA MET A 309 -7.77 3.71 4.10
C MET A 309 -6.80 4.40 5.08
N LYS A 310 -5.57 3.89 5.17
CA LYS A 310 -4.49 4.45 6.00
C LYS A 310 -3.88 5.72 5.39
N GLY A 311 -3.71 5.79 4.07
CA GLY A 311 -3.18 6.96 3.36
C GLY A 311 -4.13 8.14 3.34
N GLU A 312 -5.41 7.91 3.05
CA GLU A 312 -6.49 8.90 3.19
C GLU A 312 -6.53 9.46 4.62
N TYR A 313 -6.53 8.57 5.63
CA TYR A 313 -6.52 8.98 7.04
C TYR A 313 -5.30 9.83 7.39
N ALA A 314 -4.08 9.35 7.09
CA ALA A 314 -2.83 10.05 7.39
C ALA A 314 -2.75 11.43 6.74
N ALA A 315 -3.27 11.61 5.52
CA ALA A 315 -3.32 12.93 4.87
C ALA A 315 -4.29 13.90 5.57
N ILE A 316 -5.43 13.41 6.07
CA ILE A 316 -6.38 14.21 6.84
C ILE A 316 -5.77 14.61 8.19
N MET A 317 -5.12 13.67 8.89
CA MET A 317 -4.42 13.94 10.15
C MET A 317 -3.32 14.98 9.95
N ASP A 318 -2.47 14.83 8.93
CA ASP A 318 -1.35 15.74 8.71
C ASP A 318 -1.78 17.14 8.29
N ILE A 319 -2.77 17.29 7.39
CA ILE A 319 -3.23 18.62 7.00
C ILE A 319 -4.00 19.32 8.12
N THR A 320 -4.73 18.59 8.97
CA THR A 320 -5.35 19.19 10.16
C THR A 320 -4.30 19.55 11.21
N MET A 321 -3.20 18.80 11.34
CA MET A 321 -2.03 19.18 12.15
C MET A 321 -1.17 20.31 11.54
N ASP A 322 -1.56 20.90 10.40
CA ASP A 322 -0.78 21.91 9.65
C ASP A 322 0.64 21.46 9.25
N LYS A 323 0.88 20.14 9.17
CA LYS A 323 2.13 19.55 8.70
C LYS A 323 2.28 19.66 7.18
N THR A 324 3.47 19.34 6.68
CA THR A 324 3.77 19.27 5.24
C THR A 324 3.35 17.93 4.62
N ASN A 325 3.10 17.94 3.30
CA ASN A 325 2.80 16.76 2.48
C ASN A 325 4.00 15.78 2.42
N LEU A 326 4.13 14.88 3.40
CA LEU A 326 5.28 13.98 3.54
C LEU A 326 4.84 12.56 3.93
N TRP A 327 4.19 11.86 2.99
CA TRP A 327 3.70 10.49 3.17
C TRP A 327 4.76 9.52 3.72
N SER A 328 6.03 9.71 3.36
CA SER A 328 7.16 8.86 3.78
C SER A 328 7.47 8.97 5.27
N SER A 329 7.00 10.01 5.97
CA SER A 329 7.11 10.12 7.44
C SER A 329 6.24 9.10 8.19
N HIS A 330 5.26 8.49 7.51
CA HIS A 330 4.42 7.42 8.04
C HIS A 330 4.98 6.01 7.77
N LYS A 331 6.16 5.89 7.13
CA LYS A 331 6.76 4.57 6.86
C LYS A 331 7.16 3.87 8.16
N VAL A 332 6.64 2.65 8.31
CA VAL A 332 6.98 1.71 9.37
C VAL A 332 7.73 0.51 8.79
N ASN A 333 8.41 -0.27 9.63
CA ASN A 333 8.99 -1.56 9.24
C ASN A 333 7.87 -2.52 8.77
N ASP A 334 8.11 -3.28 7.72
CA ASP A 334 7.18 -4.27 7.17
C ASP A 334 6.77 -5.32 8.21
N GLU A 335 7.64 -5.64 9.18
CA GLU A 335 7.29 -6.50 10.32
C GLU A 335 6.12 -5.94 11.16
N ILE A 336 5.97 -4.61 11.24
CA ILE A 336 4.85 -3.98 11.94
C ILE A 336 3.54 -4.20 11.15
N ILE A 337 3.58 -4.06 9.82
CA ILE A 337 2.43 -4.34 8.94
C ILE A 337 2.06 -5.83 9.00
N ILE A 338 3.05 -6.73 8.94
CA ILE A 338 2.85 -8.18 9.04
C ILE A 338 2.19 -8.57 10.37
N ASN A 339 2.57 -7.94 11.48
CA ASN A 339 1.95 -8.18 12.78
C ASN A 339 0.58 -7.49 12.93
N GLU A 340 0.38 -6.28 12.39
CA GLU A 340 -0.88 -5.54 12.44
C GLU A 340 -2.00 -6.28 11.68
N TYR A 341 -1.73 -6.71 10.45
CA TYR A 341 -2.68 -7.45 9.60
C TYR A 341 -2.43 -8.95 9.60
N GLY A 342 -1.81 -9.50 10.66
CA GLY A 342 -1.66 -10.95 10.89
C GLY A 342 -1.14 -11.77 9.71
N LEU A 343 -0.29 -11.20 8.86
CA LEU A 343 0.10 -11.75 7.55
C LEU A 343 1.10 -12.91 7.65
N GLN A 344 1.68 -13.17 8.84
CA GLN A 344 2.75 -14.15 9.04
C GLN A 344 2.36 -15.63 8.81
N PHE A 345 1.13 -15.92 8.40
CA PHE A 345 0.70 -17.26 7.93
C PHE A 345 0.52 -17.33 6.42
N GLN A 346 0.55 -16.19 5.73
CA GLN A 346 0.43 -16.12 4.28
C GLN A 346 1.81 -16.38 3.63
N SER A 347 1.81 -16.78 2.36
CA SER A 347 3.03 -17.01 1.58
C SER A 347 3.94 -15.79 1.57
N GLU A 348 5.24 -15.98 1.31
CA GLU A 348 6.19 -14.85 1.13
C GLU A 348 5.64 -13.87 0.09
N ASN A 349 5.18 -14.42 -1.04
CA ASN A 349 4.55 -13.72 -2.15
C ASN A 349 3.34 -12.89 -1.70
N TYR A 350 2.43 -13.44 -0.87
CA TYR A 350 1.26 -12.71 -0.38
C TYR A 350 1.67 -11.58 0.55
N ARG A 351 2.62 -11.81 1.46
CA ARG A 351 3.11 -10.78 2.38
C ARG A 351 3.74 -9.62 1.60
N LEU A 352 4.61 -9.94 0.64
CA LEU A 352 5.25 -8.96 -0.25
C LEU A 352 4.21 -8.22 -1.11
N ALA A 353 3.28 -8.93 -1.75
CA ALA A 353 2.20 -8.33 -2.52
C ALA A 353 1.34 -7.38 -1.68
N PHE A 354 0.98 -7.77 -0.45
CA PHE A 354 0.23 -6.93 0.48
C PHE A 354 1.02 -5.68 0.88
N ILE A 355 2.30 -5.80 1.23
CA ILE A 355 3.17 -4.67 1.59
C ILE A 355 3.33 -3.70 0.41
N ILE A 356 3.53 -4.22 -0.80
CA ILE A 356 3.66 -3.43 -2.03
C ILE A 356 2.34 -2.71 -2.34
N GLY A 357 1.22 -3.42 -2.34
CA GLY A 357 -0.11 -2.86 -2.54
C GLY A 357 -0.46 -1.80 -1.50
N TYR A 358 -0.15 -2.07 -0.23
CA TYR A 358 -0.32 -1.15 0.90
C TYR A 358 0.45 0.14 0.67
N TRP A 359 1.78 0.08 0.45
CA TRP A 359 2.57 1.31 0.31
C TRP A 359 2.29 2.08 -0.97
N ASN A 360 2.00 1.40 -2.08
CA ASN A 360 1.65 2.04 -3.35
C ASN A 360 0.34 2.85 -3.23
N GLU A 361 -0.74 2.21 -2.76
CA GLU A 361 -2.02 2.90 -2.65
C GLU A 361 -2.07 3.85 -1.44
N PHE A 362 -1.29 3.61 -0.36
CA PHE A 362 -1.06 4.58 0.72
C PHE A 362 -0.43 5.87 0.17
N MET A 363 0.70 5.76 -0.55
CA MET A 363 1.39 6.93 -1.12
C MET A 363 0.44 7.70 -2.05
N LYS A 364 -0.23 6.99 -2.96
CA LYS A 364 -1.14 7.58 -3.93
C LYS A 364 -2.31 8.29 -3.26
N SER A 365 -3.07 7.57 -2.43
CA SER A 365 -4.25 8.11 -1.75
C SER A 365 -3.92 9.23 -0.76
N TYR A 366 -2.77 9.17 -0.07
CA TYR A 366 -2.27 10.27 0.77
C TYR A 366 -2.04 11.53 -0.07
N ASN A 367 -1.29 11.43 -1.19
CA ASN A 367 -0.99 12.60 -2.01
C ASN A 367 -2.22 13.16 -2.73
N GLU A 368 -3.10 12.30 -3.25
CA GLU A 368 -4.38 12.70 -3.85
C GLU A 368 -5.28 13.41 -2.84
N THR A 369 -5.41 12.84 -1.63
CA THR A 369 -6.18 13.42 -0.53
C THR A 369 -5.54 14.74 -0.09
N TYR A 370 -4.29 14.74 0.38
CA TYR A 370 -3.62 15.95 0.86
C TYR A 370 -3.75 17.11 -0.15
N LYS A 371 -3.49 16.87 -1.44
CA LYS A 371 -3.60 17.89 -2.50
C LYS A 371 -5.02 18.46 -2.62
N LYS A 372 -6.05 17.61 -2.57
CA LYS A 372 -7.47 18.02 -2.56
C LYS A 372 -7.80 18.85 -1.32
N LEU A 373 -7.37 18.42 -0.14
CA LEU A 373 -7.65 19.11 1.13
C LEU A 373 -6.90 20.45 1.24
N GLN A 374 -5.71 20.56 0.62
CA GLN A 374 -4.95 21.81 0.55
C GLN A 374 -5.68 22.88 -0.28
N GLN A 375 -6.49 22.49 -1.27
CA GLN A 375 -7.34 23.40 -2.05
C GLN A 375 -8.58 23.86 -1.25
N ASP A 376 -9.16 22.98 -0.43
CA ASP A 376 -10.30 23.32 0.43
C ASP A 376 -9.90 24.08 1.71
N ARG A 377 -8.61 24.18 2.07
CA ARG A 377 -8.12 24.76 3.36
C ARG A 377 -8.71 26.13 3.70
N ASN A 378 -8.99 26.97 2.70
CA ASN A 378 -9.63 28.29 2.86
C ASN A 378 -11.10 28.22 3.37
N ARG A 379 -11.67 27.02 3.52
CA ARG A 379 -13.03 26.75 4.02
C ARG A 379 -13.04 26.25 5.46
N VAL A 380 -11.88 25.94 6.04
CA VAL A 380 -11.76 25.54 7.45
C VAL A 380 -11.93 26.78 8.33
N LYS A 381 -12.84 26.72 9.31
CA LYS A 381 -12.86 27.68 10.42
C LYS A 381 -12.10 27.07 11.59
N THR A 382 -11.14 27.79 12.16
CA THR A 382 -10.37 27.34 13.32
C THR A 382 -10.58 28.29 14.49
N HIS A 383 -10.81 27.73 15.68
CA HIS A 383 -10.71 28.44 16.95
C HIS A 383 -9.62 27.81 17.81
N THR A 384 -8.84 28.63 18.51
CA THR A 384 -7.74 28.17 19.38
C THR A 384 -7.82 28.90 20.71
N GLU A 385 -7.74 28.15 21.80
CA GLU A 385 -8.00 28.65 23.14
C GLU A 385 -7.01 28.09 24.17
N LYS A 386 -6.61 28.92 25.11
CA LYS A 386 -5.69 28.57 26.20
C LYS A 386 -6.50 28.17 27.44
N ILE A 387 -6.21 27.00 28.00
CA ILE A 387 -6.89 26.42 29.16
C ILE A 387 -5.89 26.31 30.32
N SER A 388 -6.24 26.90 31.46
CA SER A 388 -5.49 26.81 32.72
C SER A 388 -5.94 25.62 33.57
N ILE A 389 -5.36 25.48 34.77
CA ILE A 389 -5.79 24.50 35.78
C ILE A 389 -7.26 24.70 36.22
N ASP A 390 -7.84 25.88 36.02
CA ASP A 390 -9.23 26.18 36.37
C ASP A 390 -10.26 25.48 35.45
N GLY A 391 -9.81 24.91 34.32
CA GLY A 391 -10.68 24.34 33.30
C GLY A 391 -11.46 25.42 32.53
N LYS A 392 -12.36 24.99 31.64
CA LYS A 392 -13.35 25.85 30.98
C LYS A 392 -14.47 25.05 30.29
N ASP A 393 -15.68 25.60 30.35
CA ASP A 393 -16.85 25.06 29.66
C ASP A 393 -17.16 25.82 28.37
N ASN A 394 -17.81 25.12 27.43
CA ASN A 394 -18.34 25.62 26.16
C ASN A 394 -17.28 26.26 25.25
N ILE A 395 -16.07 25.70 25.23
CA ILE A 395 -15.02 26.02 24.27
C ILE A 395 -15.55 25.65 22.87
N GLY A 396 -15.65 26.60 21.95
CA GLY A 396 -16.27 26.39 20.64
C GLY A 396 -15.87 27.46 19.64
N ILE A 397 -16.21 27.26 18.37
CA ILE A 397 -15.94 28.27 17.33
C ILE A 397 -16.85 29.49 17.59
N PRO A 398 -16.32 30.73 17.61
CA PRO A 398 -17.13 31.93 17.80
C PRO A 398 -18.33 31.99 16.83
N ASP A 399 -19.49 32.33 17.39
CA ASP A 399 -20.80 32.37 16.74
C ASP A 399 -21.27 31.03 16.11
N ASP A 400 -20.70 29.89 16.51
CA ASP A 400 -21.13 28.55 16.09
C ASP A 400 -21.36 27.58 17.27
N ASP A 401 -22.59 27.54 17.79
CA ASP A 401 -22.98 26.69 18.94
C ASP A 401 -23.20 25.20 18.59
N LYS A 402 -22.79 24.76 17.39
CA LYS A 402 -23.01 23.39 16.89
C LYS A 402 -22.06 22.35 17.46
N PHE A 403 -20.85 22.74 17.85
CA PHE A 403 -19.86 21.87 18.49
C PHE A 403 -19.11 22.62 19.60
N LEU A 404 -19.20 22.08 20.81
CA LEU A 404 -18.64 22.66 22.04
C LEU A 404 -17.84 21.62 22.81
N VAL A 405 -16.90 22.06 23.64
CA VAL A 405 -16.03 21.23 24.47
C VAL A 405 -15.98 21.79 25.89
N ASP A 406 -16.19 20.94 26.90
CA ASP A 406 -15.94 21.26 28.30
C ASP A 406 -14.71 20.50 28.82
N ILE A 407 -13.90 21.18 29.63
CA ILE A 407 -12.71 20.66 30.28
C ILE A 407 -12.78 21.02 31.76
N GLU A 408 -12.98 20.01 32.60
CA GLU A 408 -13.18 20.20 34.05
C GLU A 408 -11.92 20.80 34.73
N ALA A 409 -12.11 21.58 35.78
CA ALA A 409 -11.03 22.06 36.64
C ALA A 409 -10.11 20.93 37.12
N GLY A 410 -8.80 21.18 37.15
CA GLY A 410 -7.78 20.20 37.51
C GLY A 410 -7.46 19.16 36.44
N THR A 411 -8.06 19.22 35.24
CA THR A 411 -7.74 18.30 34.13
C THR A 411 -6.28 18.42 33.67
N TYR A 412 -5.82 19.65 33.45
CA TYR A 412 -4.44 19.95 33.07
C TYR A 412 -3.73 20.69 34.20
N TYR A 413 -2.56 20.21 34.63
CA TYR A 413 -1.80 20.83 35.73
C TYR A 413 -0.94 22.02 35.27
N ASN A 414 -0.75 22.15 33.97
CA ASN A 414 -0.06 23.23 33.29
C ASN A 414 -0.95 23.73 32.14
N ASP A 415 -0.66 24.91 31.62
CA ASP A 415 -1.40 25.48 30.49
C ASP A 415 -1.45 24.54 29.27
N ALA A 416 -2.65 24.26 28.78
CA ALA A 416 -2.90 23.52 27.55
C ALA A 416 -3.50 24.43 26.48
N ILE A 417 -3.28 24.11 25.20
CA ILE A 417 -3.90 24.81 24.08
C ILE A 417 -4.87 23.85 23.38
N VAL A 418 -6.14 24.23 23.35
CA VAL A 418 -7.20 23.51 22.62
C VAL A 418 -7.40 24.17 21.26
N THR A 419 -7.50 23.37 20.21
CA THR A 419 -7.88 23.86 18.88
C THR A 419 -9.05 23.07 18.33
N ILE A 420 -10.05 23.79 17.82
CA ILE A 420 -11.28 23.26 17.22
C ILE A 420 -11.35 23.72 15.76
N ASP A 421 -11.43 22.77 14.84
CA ASP A 421 -11.58 23.03 13.40
C ASP A 421 -12.96 22.60 12.91
N SER A 422 -13.66 23.46 12.16
CA SER A 422 -14.80 23.07 11.32
C SER A 422 -14.26 22.51 10.01
N ILE A 423 -14.31 21.19 9.87
CA ILE A 423 -13.73 20.45 8.75
C ILE A 423 -14.78 20.31 7.62
N PRO A 424 -14.47 20.70 6.37
CA PRO A 424 -15.37 20.48 5.25
C PRO A 424 -15.66 18.99 5.01
N ILE A 425 -16.89 18.66 4.61
CA ILE A 425 -17.36 17.27 4.44
C ILE A 425 -16.54 16.51 3.37
N THR A 426 -15.86 17.22 2.46
CA THR A 426 -14.95 16.66 1.44
C THR A 426 -13.71 15.97 2.01
N TYR A 427 -13.41 16.12 3.31
CA TYR A 427 -12.20 15.62 3.98
C TYR A 427 -12.35 14.19 4.46
N VAL A 428 -13.55 13.79 4.89
CA VAL A 428 -13.84 12.47 5.46
C VAL A 428 -14.84 11.75 4.56
N ASN A 429 -14.83 10.41 4.54
CA ASN A 429 -15.81 9.69 3.75
C ASN A 429 -17.25 9.98 4.28
N PRO A 430 -18.12 10.61 3.47
CA PRO A 430 -19.46 10.96 3.90
C PRO A 430 -20.41 9.76 3.92
N ASN A 431 -20.05 8.64 3.27
CA ASN A 431 -20.94 7.55 2.94
C ASN A 431 -20.39 6.19 3.43
N SER A 432 -20.71 5.84 4.67
CA SER A 432 -21.02 4.44 5.00
C SER A 432 -22.49 4.22 4.64
N THR A 433 -22.83 3.12 3.95
CA THR A 433 -24.23 2.81 3.54
C THR A 433 -25.20 2.88 4.71
N ARG A 434 -24.74 2.44 5.88
CA ARG A 434 -25.46 2.42 7.15
C ARG A 434 -25.60 3.79 7.81
N HIS A 435 -24.66 4.72 7.62
CA HIS A 435 -24.56 5.94 8.44
C HIS A 435 -24.72 7.23 7.63
N THR A 436 -25.86 7.90 7.73
CA THR A 436 -26.06 9.26 7.18
C THR A 436 -25.50 10.32 8.12
N GLN A 437 -24.87 11.37 7.61
CA GLN A 437 -24.35 12.48 8.41
C GLN A 437 -25.47 13.45 8.83
N ALA A 438 -25.44 13.94 10.07
CA ALA A 438 -26.46 14.81 10.64
C ALA A 438 -25.96 16.15 11.21
N SER A 439 -24.64 16.34 11.37
CA SER A 439 -24.04 17.63 11.77
C SER A 439 -22.92 18.05 10.81
N GLY A 440 -22.24 19.16 11.12
CA GLY A 440 -20.88 19.39 10.59
C GLY A 440 -19.89 18.32 11.05
N VAL A 441 -18.68 18.37 10.49
CA VAL A 441 -17.53 17.55 10.93
C VAL A 441 -16.57 18.49 11.66
N TYR A 442 -16.11 18.12 12.85
CA TYR A 442 -15.24 18.96 13.66
C TYR A 442 -14.01 18.20 14.12
N GLY A 443 -12.84 18.82 14.01
CA GLY A 443 -11.57 18.33 14.55
C GLY A 443 -11.29 18.94 15.92
N LEU A 444 -10.82 18.12 16.87
CA LEU A 444 -10.36 18.54 18.19
C LEU A 444 -8.89 18.14 18.38
N LYS A 445 -8.05 19.12 18.73
CA LYS A 445 -6.64 18.92 19.11
C LYS A 445 -6.44 19.50 20.50
N VAL A 446 -5.59 18.88 21.32
CA VAL A 446 -5.11 19.51 22.56
C VAL A 446 -3.60 19.36 22.67
N MET A 447 -2.90 20.49 22.75
CA MET A 447 -1.45 20.58 22.91
C MET A 447 -1.12 20.86 24.38
N ASN A 448 -0.63 19.84 25.09
CA ASN A 448 -0.08 19.94 26.44
C ASN A 448 1.44 19.69 26.38
N LEU A 449 2.22 20.76 26.24
CA LEU A 449 3.69 20.68 26.14
C LEU A 449 4.35 20.09 27.40
N ALA A 450 3.69 20.20 28.56
CA ALA A 450 4.16 19.65 29.82
C ALA A 450 3.80 18.16 30.03
N ASN A 451 3.04 17.55 29.10
CA ASN A 451 2.59 16.15 29.12
C ASN A 451 2.04 15.67 30.49
N THR A 452 1.34 16.56 31.20
CA THR A 452 0.91 16.37 32.60
C THR A 452 -0.57 16.74 32.76
N PHE A 453 -1.37 15.74 33.14
CA PHE A 453 -2.83 15.81 33.26
C PHE A 453 -3.34 14.71 34.21
N ASP A 454 -4.56 14.86 34.73
CA ASP A 454 -5.22 13.78 35.47
C ASP A 454 -5.79 12.73 34.51
N ARG A 455 -5.19 11.55 34.46
CA ARG A 455 -5.61 10.43 33.59
C ARG A 455 -6.98 9.85 33.92
N ASN A 456 -7.58 10.22 35.05
CA ASN A 456 -8.93 9.78 35.45
C ASN A 456 -10.03 10.71 34.94
N LYS A 457 -9.70 11.96 34.59
CA LYS A 457 -10.66 12.94 34.05
C LYS A 457 -10.95 12.67 32.58
N ARG A 458 -12.03 13.28 32.09
CA ARG A 458 -12.51 13.18 30.71
C ARG A 458 -12.72 14.59 30.13
N ILE A 459 -12.69 14.70 28.81
CA ILE A 459 -13.12 15.90 28.09
C ILE A 459 -14.50 15.63 27.51
N THR A 460 -15.44 16.54 27.75
CA THR A 460 -16.83 16.35 27.36
C THR A 460 -17.10 17.11 26.07
N ILE A 461 -17.39 16.41 24.98
CA ILE A 461 -17.78 17.04 23.71
C ILE A 461 -19.31 17.08 23.59
N LYS A 462 -19.81 18.20 23.06
CA LYS A 462 -21.23 18.45 22.82
C LYS A 462 -21.44 18.76 21.35
N PHE A 463 -22.41 18.10 20.74
CA PHE A 463 -22.95 18.48 19.45
C PHE A 463 -24.39 18.97 19.62
N LYS A 464 -24.74 20.10 19.00
CA LYS A 464 -26.13 20.55 18.97
C LYS A 464 -26.98 19.51 18.25
N SER A 465 -28.04 19.06 18.91
CA SER A 465 -28.85 17.93 18.48
C SER A 465 -29.96 18.37 17.54
N TYR A 466 -30.29 17.49 16.59
CA TYR A 466 -31.36 17.68 15.61
C TYR A 466 -32.47 16.62 15.74
N GLY A 467 -32.43 15.79 16.79
CA GLY A 467 -33.43 14.73 17.02
C GLY A 467 -33.13 13.87 18.25
N ASN A 468 -34.17 13.27 18.83
CA ASN A 468 -34.09 12.41 20.02
C ASN A 468 -34.46 10.96 19.69
N ASP A 469 -33.75 10.37 18.72
CA ASP A 469 -33.89 8.96 18.31
C ASP A 469 -32.58 8.21 18.65
N ILE A 470 -32.72 6.97 19.15
CA ILE A 470 -31.62 6.06 19.47
C ILE A 470 -30.67 5.81 18.28
N LYS A 471 -31.13 6.03 17.04
CA LYS A 471 -30.31 6.00 15.82
C LYS A 471 -29.25 7.09 15.73
N TYR A 472 -29.44 8.24 16.38
CA TYR A 472 -28.43 9.30 16.41
C TYR A 472 -27.27 8.91 17.32
N GLY A 473 -26.08 9.42 17.03
CA GLY A 473 -24.92 9.26 17.89
C GLY A 473 -23.77 10.16 17.48
N ILE A 474 -22.83 10.39 18.40
CA ILE A 474 -21.54 10.98 18.08
C ILE A 474 -20.61 9.87 17.58
N TYR A 475 -19.93 10.09 16.46
CA TYR A 475 -18.99 9.15 15.87
C TYR A 475 -17.63 9.82 15.68
N LYS A 476 -16.56 9.09 16.01
CA LYS A 476 -15.16 9.45 15.71
C LYS A 476 -14.78 8.87 14.36
N TYR A 477 -14.08 9.63 13.52
CA TYR A 477 -13.55 9.13 12.25
C TYR A 477 -12.18 8.49 12.49
N HIS A 478 -12.01 7.22 12.09
CA HIS A 478 -10.78 6.46 12.32
C HIS A 478 -10.58 5.42 11.20
N TYR A 479 -9.46 5.50 10.47
CA TYR A 479 -9.14 4.62 9.33
C TYR A 479 -10.32 4.38 8.36
N ASN A 480 -10.96 5.46 7.90
CA ASN A 480 -12.12 5.44 6.99
C ASN A 480 -13.39 4.74 7.56
N LYS A 481 -13.38 4.29 8.82
CA LYS A 481 -14.56 3.87 9.58
C LYS A 481 -15.08 5.06 10.42
N TRP A 482 -16.40 5.09 10.64
CA TRP A 482 -17.01 5.96 11.66
C TRP A 482 -17.32 5.10 12.89
N ILE A 483 -16.65 5.35 14.01
CA ILE A 483 -16.73 4.54 15.22
C ILE A 483 -17.56 5.29 16.27
N TYR A 484 -18.67 4.68 16.70
CA TYR A 484 -19.57 5.28 17.68
C TYR A 484 -18.87 5.53 19.03
N ILE A 485 -19.01 6.75 19.55
CA ILE A 485 -18.63 7.13 20.90
C ILE A 485 -19.91 7.13 21.76
N PRO A 486 -19.94 6.50 22.95
CA PRO A 486 -21.10 6.51 23.83
C PRO A 486 -21.61 7.93 24.11
N SER A 487 -22.76 8.28 23.51
CA SER A 487 -23.34 9.62 23.58
C SER A 487 -24.77 9.59 24.15
N LYS A 488 -25.09 10.57 24.99
CA LYS A 488 -26.39 10.78 25.65
C LYS A 488 -27.00 12.12 25.19
N GLN A 489 -28.32 12.27 25.24
CA GLN A 489 -28.99 13.54 24.99
C GLN A 489 -29.12 14.31 26.31
N GLU A 490 -28.64 15.56 26.36
CA GLU A 490 -28.72 16.45 27.52
C GLU A 490 -29.17 17.85 27.04
N GLY A 491 -30.40 18.23 27.38
CA GLY A 491 -31.03 19.43 26.83
C GLY A 491 -31.10 19.38 25.30
N ASP A 492 -30.62 20.43 24.64
CA ASP A 492 -30.54 20.54 23.18
C ASP A 492 -29.28 19.88 22.57
N TYR A 493 -28.44 19.21 23.37
CA TYR A 493 -27.15 18.65 22.93
C TYR A 493 -27.11 17.13 23.00
N LEU A 494 -26.41 16.50 22.04
CA LEU A 494 -25.79 15.19 22.23
C LEU A 494 -24.43 15.39 22.88
N VAL A 495 -24.15 14.65 23.95
CA VAL A 495 -22.98 14.80 24.81
C VAL A 495 -22.25 13.47 24.95
N ALA A 496 -20.91 13.48 24.85
CA ALA A 496 -20.06 12.31 25.00
C ALA A 496 -18.74 12.63 25.73
N ASP A 497 -18.32 11.75 26.64
CA ASP A 497 -17.14 11.95 27.48
C ASP A 497 -15.94 11.15 26.95
N ILE A 498 -14.92 11.84 26.43
CA ILE A 498 -13.72 11.24 25.82
C ILE A 498 -12.63 11.05 26.88
N ASN A 499 -11.92 9.92 26.82
CA ASN A 499 -10.76 9.67 27.67
C ASN A 499 -9.55 10.51 27.20
N LEU A 500 -8.90 11.24 28.11
CA LEU A 500 -7.74 12.09 27.82
C LEU A 500 -6.56 11.35 27.17
N ASN A 501 -6.39 10.05 27.45
CA ASN A 501 -5.34 9.24 26.83
C ASN A 501 -5.57 9.00 25.32
N ASN A 502 -6.76 9.34 24.80
CA ASN A 502 -7.16 9.21 23.40
C ASN A 502 -7.14 10.56 22.67
N ILE A 503 -6.87 11.65 23.38
CA ILE A 503 -6.75 13.00 22.84
C ILE A 503 -5.25 13.29 22.68
N ASP A 504 -4.66 12.60 21.70
CA ASP A 504 -3.31 12.88 21.25
C ASP A 504 -3.27 14.09 20.30
N LEU A 505 -2.05 14.42 19.84
CA LEU A 505 -1.81 15.50 18.90
C LEU A 505 -2.34 15.22 17.47
N THR A 506 -2.79 13.99 17.15
CA THR A 506 -3.03 13.57 15.76
C THR A 506 -4.29 14.14 15.11
N GLY A 507 -5.19 14.73 15.90
CA GLY A 507 -6.40 15.40 15.40
C GLY A 507 -7.62 14.49 15.47
N ASN A 508 -8.42 14.68 16.52
CA ASN A 508 -9.57 13.83 16.81
C ASN A 508 -10.82 14.35 16.10
N ILE A 509 -11.26 13.65 15.05
CA ILE A 509 -12.35 14.11 14.17
C ILE A 509 -13.68 13.48 14.57
N TYR A 510 -14.71 14.30 14.78
CA TYR A 510 -16.04 13.89 15.23
C TYR A 510 -17.17 14.43 14.34
N SER A 511 -18.30 13.71 14.29
CA SER A 511 -19.55 14.17 13.68
C SER A 511 -20.75 13.40 14.25
N VAL A 512 -21.93 14.03 14.30
CA VAL A 512 -23.19 13.33 14.56
C VAL A 512 -23.64 12.59 13.31
N ARG A 513 -24.00 11.33 13.47
CA ARG A 513 -24.52 10.47 12.38
C ARG A 513 -25.76 9.72 12.82
N VAL A 514 -26.60 9.37 11.85
CA VAL A 514 -27.78 8.52 12.01
C VAL A 514 -27.44 7.14 11.48
N ASP A 515 -27.49 6.14 12.35
CA ASP A 515 -27.40 4.72 11.98
C ASP A 515 -28.77 4.25 11.46
N ASN A 516 -28.90 4.18 10.14
CA ASN A 516 -30.14 3.84 9.47
C ASN A 516 -30.54 2.38 9.70
N GLU A 517 -29.56 1.47 9.80
CA GLU A 517 -29.75 0.02 9.85
C GLU A 517 -29.77 -0.54 11.29
N LEU A 518 -29.53 0.31 12.30
CA LEU A 518 -29.48 -0.02 13.73
C LEU A 518 -30.57 -1.02 14.17
N PRO A 519 -30.23 -2.28 14.50
CA PRO A 519 -31.21 -3.24 15.00
C PRO A 519 -31.61 -2.89 16.43
N ILE A 520 -32.91 -2.59 16.63
CA ILE A 520 -33.47 -2.24 17.93
C ILE A 520 -33.88 -3.51 18.67
N PHE A 521 -33.05 -3.97 19.61
CA PHE A 521 -33.35 -5.12 20.45
C PHE A 521 -34.33 -4.74 21.57
N HIS A 522 -35.54 -5.28 21.52
CA HIS A 522 -36.56 -5.01 22.56
C HIS A 522 -36.18 -5.63 23.91
N GLU A 523 -35.47 -6.77 23.90
CA GLU A 523 -35.00 -7.49 25.08
C GLU A 523 -33.95 -6.73 25.91
N SER A 524 -33.21 -5.79 25.30
CA SER A 524 -32.23 -4.99 26.04
C SER A 524 -32.86 -3.77 26.75
N ARG A 525 -34.15 -3.48 26.51
CA ARG A 525 -34.84 -2.34 27.15
C ARG A 525 -35.01 -2.60 28.66
N GLY A 526 -34.29 -1.83 29.48
CA GLY A 526 -34.23 -2.02 30.93
C GLY A 526 -33.24 -3.10 31.39
N HIS A 527 -32.53 -3.75 30.47
CA HIS A 527 -31.48 -4.70 30.81
C HIS A 527 -30.21 -3.98 31.29
N TRP A 528 -29.51 -4.54 32.28
CA TRP A 528 -28.37 -3.88 32.94
C TRP A 528 -27.18 -3.57 32.00
N ALA A 529 -26.99 -4.40 30.97
CA ALA A 529 -25.97 -4.25 29.93
C ALA A 529 -26.43 -3.48 28.67
N ARG A 530 -27.59 -2.79 28.72
CA ARG A 530 -28.20 -2.14 27.54
C ARG A 530 -27.24 -1.23 26.80
N ASP A 531 -26.46 -0.43 27.53
CA ASP A 531 -25.66 0.64 26.95
C ASP A 531 -24.39 0.11 26.29
N GLU A 532 -23.80 -0.94 26.87
CA GLU A 532 -22.70 -1.72 26.29
C GLU A 532 -23.15 -2.47 25.04
N ILE A 533 -24.35 -3.08 25.07
CA ILE A 533 -24.96 -3.74 23.90
C ILE A 533 -25.18 -2.71 22.79
N ASN A 534 -25.89 -1.62 23.07
CA ASN A 534 -26.17 -0.58 22.09
C ASN A 534 -24.88 0.02 21.50
N THR A 535 -23.84 0.23 22.33
CA THR A 535 -22.54 0.73 21.88
C THR A 535 -21.90 -0.21 20.87
N TYR A 536 -21.83 -1.51 21.15
CA TYR A 536 -21.18 -2.44 20.23
C TYR A 536 -22.00 -2.86 19.01
N VAL A 537 -23.32 -2.72 19.07
CA VAL A 537 -24.19 -2.82 17.89
C VAL A 537 -23.92 -1.64 16.95
N LYS A 538 -23.82 -0.41 17.48
CA LYS A 538 -23.42 0.79 16.70
C LYS A 538 -21.96 0.76 16.21
N ARG A 539 -21.07 0.02 16.87
CA ARG A 539 -19.69 -0.25 16.43
C ARG A 539 -19.54 -1.50 15.55
N GLU A 540 -20.64 -2.17 15.17
CA GLU A 540 -20.65 -3.36 14.30
C GLU A 540 -19.87 -4.60 14.82
N ILE A 541 -19.49 -4.60 16.10
CA ILE A 541 -18.70 -5.67 16.73
C ILE A 541 -19.61 -6.82 17.16
N ILE A 542 -20.83 -6.51 17.59
CA ILE A 542 -21.85 -7.51 17.97
C ILE A 542 -23.11 -7.38 17.12
N TYR A 543 -23.72 -8.53 16.84
CA TYR A 543 -24.94 -8.66 16.04
C TYR A 543 -25.99 -9.45 16.84
N GLY A 544 -27.25 -9.28 16.45
CA GLY A 544 -28.34 -10.14 16.89
C GLY A 544 -28.32 -11.53 16.23
N TYR A 545 -29.29 -12.35 16.60
CA TYR A 545 -29.58 -13.62 15.91
C TYR A 545 -30.45 -13.37 14.66
N PRO A 546 -30.57 -14.34 13.72
CA PRO A 546 -31.42 -14.20 12.53
C PRO A 546 -32.91 -13.96 12.82
N ASP A 547 -33.39 -14.32 14.02
CA ASP A 547 -34.73 -14.02 14.53
C ASP A 547 -34.90 -12.57 15.04
N LYS A 548 -33.89 -11.70 14.84
CA LYS A 548 -33.81 -10.29 15.26
C LYS A 548 -33.75 -10.04 16.77
N SER A 549 -33.54 -11.08 17.57
CA SER A 549 -33.26 -10.98 19.01
C SER A 549 -31.78 -10.73 19.31
N PHE A 550 -31.45 -10.41 20.56
CA PHE A 550 -30.07 -10.41 21.08
C PHE A 550 -29.85 -11.49 22.16
N LYS A 551 -30.90 -11.85 22.93
CA LYS A 551 -30.88 -12.83 24.03
C LYS A 551 -29.73 -12.56 25.03
N PRO A 552 -29.75 -11.40 25.73
CA PRO A 552 -28.62 -10.94 26.54
C PRO A 552 -28.15 -11.95 27.60
N ASP A 553 -29.09 -12.60 28.28
CA ASP A 553 -28.82 -13.58 29.33
C ASP A 553 -28.53 -14.99 28.80
N LYS A 554 -28.58 -15.22 27.47
CA LYS A 554 -28.19 -16.49 26.88
C LYS A 554 -26.68 -16.71 27.05
N GLU A 555 -26.31 -17.93 27.39
CA GLU A 555 -24.93 -18.39 27.46
C GLU A 555 -24.29 -18.33 26.05
N ILE A 556 -23.07 -17.76 25.96
CA ILE A 556 -22.39 -17.54 24.68
C ILE A 556 -21.55 -18.75 24.28
N SER A 557 -21.66 -19.18 23.01
CA SER A 557 -20.86 -20.28 22.48
C SER A 557 -19.38 -19.92 22.34
N ARG A 558 -18.49 -20.92 22.40
CA ARG A 558 -17.04 -20.74 22.18
C ARG A 558 -16.73 -20.13 20.81
N GLY A 559 -17.49 -20.52 19.77
CA GLY A 559 -17.41 -19.94 18.43
C GLY A 559 -17.88 -18.48 18.38
N GLU A 560 -19.02 -18.16 19.01
CA GLU A 560 -19.53 -16.78 19.12
C GLU A 560 -18.51 -15.87 19.82
N PHE A 561 -17.94 -16.34 20.93
CA PHE A 561 -16.93 -15.65 21.72
C PHE A 561 -15.68 -15.28 20.89
N VAL A 562 -15.09 -16.25 20.19
CA VAL A 562 -13.89 -16.02 19.36
C VAL A 562 -14.21 -15.15 18.14
N THR A 563 -15.40 -15.27 17.55
CA THR A 563 -15.83 -14.41 16.43
C THR A 563 -15.99 -12.95 16.85
N MET A 564 -16.53 -12.70 18.05
CA MET A 564 -16.63 -11.34 18.60
C MET A 564 -15.26 -10.72 18.89
N LEU A 565 -14.30 -11.49 19.43
CA LEU A 565 -12.92 -11.03 19.59
C LEU A 565 -12.26 -10.69 18.24
N SER A 566 -12.50 -11.52 17.22
CA SER A 566 -11.98 -11.33 15.87
C SER A 566 -12.43 -10.03 15.22
N ARG A 567 -13.65 -9.54 15.52
CA ARG A 567 -14.14 -8.24 15.03
C ARG A 567 -13.64 -7.08 15.87
N LEU A 568 -13.67 -7.21 17.19
CA LEU A 568 -13.26 -6.17 18.12
C LEU A 568 -11.79 -5.76 17.93
N TYR A 569 -10.91 -6.74 17.72
CA TYR A 569 -9.48 -6.54 17.56
C TYR A 569 -9.03 -6.53 16.09
N ASP A 570 -9.96 -6.31 15.15
CA ASP A 570 -9.74 -6.28 13.68
C ASP A 570 -8.78 -7.40 13.20
N TRP A 571 -8.92 -8.62 13.74
CA TRP A 571 -8.05 -9.75 13.40
C TRP A 571 -8.20 -10.11 11.92
N TYR A 572 -7.08 -10.17 11.21
CA TYR A 572 -7.01 -10.54 9.80
C TYR A 572 -6.77 -12.05 9.66
N PRO A 573 -7.79 -12.87 9.32
CA PRO A 573 -7.65 -14.33 9.32
C PRO A 573 -6.93 -14.83 8.06
N PRO A 574 -6.23 -15.98 8.14
CA PRO A 574 -5.52 -16.52 6.98
C PRO A 574 -6.47 -16.90 5.83
N TYR A 575 -6.00 -16.77 4.58
CA TYR A 575 -6.76 -17.11 3.38
C TYR A 575 -7.19 -18.59 3.33
N ASP A 576 -6.32 -19.53 3.72
CA ASP A 576 -6.70 -20.92 3.99
C ASP A 576 -7.04 -21.15 5.48
N SER A 577 -7.68 -22.28 5.77
CA SER A 577 -8.03 -22.71 7.13
C SER A 577 -7.44 -24.10 7.46
N THR A 578 -6.33 -24.50 6.83
CA THR A 578 -5.76 -25.85 6.96
C THR A 578 -5.32 -26.17 8.40
N ASN A 579 -4.88 -25.15 9.15
CA ASN A 579 -4.36 -25.27 10.51
C ASN A 579 -5.39 -25.77 11.56
N ILE A 580 -6.69 -25.80 11.24
CA ILE A 580 -7.78 -26.31 12.09
C ILE A 580 -8.31 -27.68 11.68
N ILE A 581 -7.91 -28.24 10.53
CA ILE A 581 -8.35 -29.59 10.07
C ILE A 581 -7.96 -30.70 11.08
N LYS A 582 -6.98 -30.44 11.94
CA LYS A 582 -6.60 -31.27 13.09
C LYS A 582 -7.70 -31.47 14.15
N PHE A 583 -8.73 -30.61 14.18
CA PHE A 583 -9.87 -30.75 15.08
C PHE A 583 -10.95 -31.63 14.44
N LYS A 584 -11.45 -32.64 15.16
CA LYS A 584 -12.41 -33.62 14.61
C LYS A 584 -13.73 -32.98 14.15
N ASP A 585 -14.10 -31.88 14.79
CA ASP A 585 -15.31 -31.08 14.61
C ASP A 585 -15.10 -29.86 13.69
N TYR A 586 -13.98 -29.77 12.95
CA TYR A 586 -13.66 -28.61 12.09
C TYR A 586 -14.78 -28.22 11.11
N LYS A 587 -15.59 -29.21 10.67
CA LYS A 587 -16.74 -29.01 9.77
C LYS A 587 -17.93 -28.29 10.42
N GLU A 588 -17.98 -28.20 11.74
CA GLU A 588 -19.05 -27.53 12.50
C GLU A 588 -18.75 -26.04 12.73
N PHE A 589 -17.56 -25.55 12.35
CA PHE A 589 -17.12 -24.21 12.73
C PHE A 589 -17.89 -23.09 12.02
N GLY A 590 -18.34 -23.33 10.78
CA GLY A 590 -19.19 -22.42 10.01
C GLY A 590 -18.67 -20.98 9.99
N TYR A 591 -19.52 -20.02 10.39
CA TYR A 591 -19.16 -18.59 10.44
C TYR A 591 -17.94 -18.27 11.34
N ALA A 592 -17.58 -19.15 12.27
CA ALA A 592 -16.46 -18.94 13.20
C ALA A 592 -15.14 -19.53 12.68
N GLU A 593 -15.14 -20.28 11.57
CA GLU A 593 -13.98 -21.01 11.02
C GLU A 593 -12.71 -20.15 10.97
N LYS A 594 -12.80 -18.98 10.33
CA LYS A 594 -11.69 -18.04 10.17
C LYS A 594 -11.19 -17.46 11.50
N ALA A 595 -12.10 -17.04 12.37
CA ALA A 595 -11.75 -16.53 13.70
C ALA A 595 -11.07 -17.61 14.57
N ILE A 596 -11.54 -18.85 14.50
CA ILE A 596 -10.94 -20.00 15.20
C ILE A 596 -9.57 -20.34 14.58
N SER A 597 -9.42 -20.27 13.26
CA SER A 597 -8.13 -20.48 12.58
C SER A 597 -7.05 -19.49 13.03
N TYR A 598 -7.36 -18.19 13.03
CA TYR A 598 -6.48 -17.14 13.56
C TYR A 598 -6.11 -17.41 15.02
N ALA A 599 -7.12 -17.53 15.90
CA ALA A 599 -6.91 -17.69 17.34
C ALA A 599 -6.17 -19.00 17.70
N THR A 600 -6.32 -20.05 16.89
CA THR A 600 -5.63 -21.34 17.05
C THR A 600 -4.15 -21.22 16.71
N TYR A 601 -3.75 -20.44 15.71
CA TYR A 601 -2.32 -20.25 15.41
C TYR A 601 -1.64 -19.46 16.52
N TYR A 602 -2.17 -18.27 16.86
CA TYR A 602 -1.58 -17.39 17.89
C TYR A 602 -1.62 -18.00 19.31
N LYS A 603 -2.11 -19.25 19.45
CA LYS A 603 -2.27 -19.97 20.72
C LYS A 603 -3.17 -19.21 21.70
N ILE A 604 -4.02 -18.32 21.18
CA ILE A 604 -5.07 -17.60 21.91
C ILE A 604 -6.09 -18.63 22.41
N VAL A 605 -6.53 -19.52 21.52
CA VAL A 605 -7.35 -20.69 21.89
C VAL A 605 -6.60 -22.00 21.65
N ASN A 606 -6.95 -23.00 22.45
CA ASN A 606 -6.58 -24.39 22.25
C ASN A 606 -7.87 -25.22 22.08
N GLY A 607 -7.78 -26.37 21.42
CA GLY A 607 -8.81 -27.43 21.50
C GLY A 607 -8.74 -28.21 22.82
N TYR A 608 -9.69 -29.12 23.00
CA TYR A 608 -9.77 -30.04 24.13
C TYR A 608 -8.94 -31.32 23.88
N ILE A 609 -8.74 -32.11 24.94
CA ILE A 609 -7.93 -33.35 24.94
C ILE A 609 -8.48 -34.46 24.03
N ASP A 610 -9.76 -34.37 23.64
CA ASP A 610 -10.42 -35.24 22.68
C ASP A 610 -10.15 -34.86 21.20
N ASN A 611 -9.30 -33.84 20.97
CA ASN A 611 -9.04 -33.19 19.67
C ASN A 611 -10.27 -32.53 19.03
N THR A 612 -11.12 -31.89 19.83
CA THR A 612 -12.20 -31.02 19.34
C THR A 612 -12.00 -29.55 19.73
N PHE A 613 -12.74 -28.62 19.12
CA PHE A 613 -12.84 -27.23 19.55
C PHE A 613 -14.15 -26.91 20.29
N LYS A 614 -15.25 -27.60 19.95
CA LYS A 614 -16.63 -27.41 20.42
C LYS A 614 -17.15 -25.99 20.17
N PRO A 615 -17.35 -25.58 18.89
CA PRO A 615 -17.77 -24.22 18.54
C PRO A 615 -19.15 -23.86 19.08
N HIS A 616 -20.02 -24.85 19.29
CA HIS A 616 -21.40 -24.67 19.77
C HIS A 616 -21.55 -24.77 21.29
N ASP A 617 -20.57 -25.34 22.01
CA ASP A 617 -20.58 -25.42 23.47
C ASP A 617 -20.47 -24.02 24.09
N SER A 618 -21.21 -23.78 25.17
CA SER A 618 -21.11 -22.53 25.94
C SER A 618 -19.79 -22.45 26.70
N ILE A 619 -19.13 -21.30 26.68
CA ILE A 619 -17.79 -21.11 27.29
C ILE A 619 -17.87 -20.80 28.81
N THR A 620 -16.93 -21.34 29.59
CA THR A 620 -16.85 -21.10 31.06
C THR A 620 -16.08 -19.81 31.39
N TYR A 621 -16.37 -19.16 32.52
CA TYR A 621 -15.58 -17.99 32.99
C TYR A 621 -14.08 -18.32 33.13
N LYS A 622 -13.74 -19.56 33.52
CA LYS A 622 -12.35 -20.06 33.58
C LYS A 622 -11.66 -20.04 32.21
N GLU A 623 -12.37 -20.41 31.16
CA GLU A 623 -11.83 -20.36 29.79
C GLU A 623 -11.74 -18.92 29.26
N VAL A 624 -12.69 -18.05 29.63
CA VAL A 624 -12.62 -16.60 29.34
C VAL A 624 -11.35 -16.00 29.94
N GLU A 625 -11.00 -16.29 31.20
CA GLU A 625 -9.73 -15.83 31.78
C GLU A 625 -8.51 -16.32 30.98
N ILE A 626 -8.47 -17.61 30.66
CA ILE A 626 -7.34 -18.23 29.93
C ILE A 626 -7.20 -17.61 28.53
N ILE A 627 -8.28 -17.34 27.82
CA ILE A 627 -8.22 -16.77 26.47
C ILE A 627 -7.90 -15.27 26.53
N MET A 628 -8.56 -14.50 27.39
CA MET A 628 -8.35 -13.04 27.47
C MET A 628 -6.95 -12.69 28.00
N SER A 629 -6.38 -13.48 28.91
CA SER A 629 -4.97 -13.30 29.33
C SER A 629 -3.97 -13.44 28.17
N ARG A 630 -4.33 -14.18 27.11
CA ARG A 630 -3.52 -14.35 25.89
C ARG A 630 -3.77 -13.22 24.89
N VAL A 631 -5.04 -12.85 24.65
CA VAL A 631 -5.42 -11.72 23.78
C VAL A 631 -4.77 -10.42 24.26
N LEU A 632 -4.89 -10.12 25.56
CA LEU A 632 -4.36 -8.90 26.18
C LEU A 632 -2.86 -9.01 26.54
N LYS A 633 -2.22 -10.16 26.26
CA LYS A 633 -0.85 -10.51 26.68
C LYS A 633 -0.58 -10.32 28.20
N ASN A 634 -1.63 -10.31 29.01
CA ASN A 634 -1.62 -10.04 30.45
C ASN A 634 -2.01 -11.30 31.24
N LYS A 635 -1.02 -11.95 31.86
CA LYS A 635 -1.21 -13.18 32.66
C LYS A 635 -2.06 -12.97 33.92
N ASP A 636 -2.10 -11.75 34.43
CA ASP A 636 -2.79 -11.38 35.67
C ASP A 636 -4.24 -10.91 35.41
N PHE A 637 -4.74 -11.07 34.18
CA PHE A 637 -6.16 -10.89 33.87
C PHE A 637 -7.03 -11.80 34.75
N LYS A 638 -8.01 -11.19 35.44
CA LYS A 638 -9.00 -11.88 36.27
C LYS A 638 -10.41 -11.40 35.93
N TRP A 639 -11.32 -12.35 35.75
CA TRP A 639 -12.75 -12.08 35.60
C TRP A 639 -13.33 -11.47 36.89
N ASP A 640 -12.77 -11.81 38.06
CA ASP A 640 -13.30 -11.34 39.35
C ASP A 640 -13.35 -9.80 39.46
N TYR A 641 -12.39 -9.09 38.87
CA TYR A 641 -12.40 -7.63 38.77
C TYR A 641 -13.67 -7.11 38.09
N PHE A 642 -14.03 -7.70 36.93
CA PHE A 642 -15.23 -7.33 36.18
C PHE A 642 -16.50 -7.78 36.89
N ALA A 643 -16.50 -8.95 37.54
CA ALA A 643 -17.61 -9.40 38.38
C ALA A 643 -17.86 -8.47 39.59
N ASN A 644 -16.80 -7.92 40.19
CA ASN A 644 -16.93 -6.88 41.22
C ASN A 644 -17.46 -5.58 40.61
N LYS A 645 -16.95 -5.17 39.44
CA LYS A 645 -17.39 -3.96 38.74
C LYS A 645 -18.88 -4.01 38.37
N MET A 646 -19.39 -5.16 37.93
CA MET A 646 -20.84 -5.41 37.73
C MET A 646 -21.66 -5.22 39.02
N ILE A 647 -21.16 -5.66 40.18
CA ILE A 647 -21.85 -5.50 41.47
C ILE A 647 -21.89 -4.03 41.88
N TYR A 648 -20.78 -3.29 41.73
CA TYR A 648 -20.71 -1.89 42.13
C TYR A 648 -21.46 -0.95 41.18
N GLU A 649 -21.28 -1.08 39.86
CA GLU A 649 -21.81 -0.15 38.86
C GLU A 649 -23.21 -0.55 38.37
N LYS A 650 -23.43 -1.84 38.12
CA LYS A 650 -24.65 -2.37 37.49
C LYS A 650 -25.62 -3.03 38.47
N LYS A 651 -25.20 -3.21 39.73
CA LYS A 651 -25.93 -3.93 40.80
C LYS A 651 -26.28 -5.38 40.46
N VAL A 652 -25.51 -6.01 39.57
CA VAL A 652 -25.71 -7.40 39.10
C VAL A 652 -24.55 -8.27 39.54
N ARG A 653 -24.85 -9.46 40.06
CA ARG A 653 -23.86 -10.45 40.51
C ARG A 653 -23.62 -11.49 39.42
N SER A 654 -22.39 -11.55 38.90
CA SER A 654 -21.97 -12.60 37.94
C SER A 654 -22.06 -14.00 38.56
N ARG A 655 -22.44 -15.00 37.77
CA ARG A 655 -22.51 -16.41 38.20
C ARG A 655 -21.11 -17.02 38.43
N SER A 656 -20.05 -16.31 38.04
CA SER A 656 -18.67 -16.68 38.37
C SER A 656 -18.40 -16.72 39.88
N LYS A 657 -19.16 -15.91 40.66
CA LYS A 657 -19.08 -15.84 42.13
C LYS A 657 -19.58 -17.09 42.83
N ASP A 658 -20.28 -17.99 42.12
CA ASP A 658 -20.66 -19.32 42.60
C ASP A 658 -19.68 -20.39 42.10
N SER A 659 -19.26 -20.30 40.84
CA SER A 659 -18.22 -21.15 40.26
C SER A 659 -17.65 -20.58 38.97
N MET A 660 -16.33 -20.63 38.82
CA MET A 660 -15.65 -20.30 37.55
C MET A 660 -15.91 -21.33 36.43
N ASN A 661 -16.50 -22.49 36.75
CA ASN A 661 -16.95 -23.48 35.77
C ASN A 661 -18.37 -23.15 35.22
N ASN A 662 -19.08 -22.18 35.80
CA ASN A 662 -20.33 -21.67 35.23
C ASN A 662 -20.06 -20.98 33.89
N LYS A 663 -21.09 -20.86 33.05
CA LYS A 663 -20.98 -20.27 31.72
C LYS A 663 -21.19 -18.75 31.76
N ILE A 664 -20.51 -18.03 30.90
CA ILE A 664 -20.67 -16.58 30.74
C ILE A 664 -21.87 -16.25 29.82
N THR A 665 -22.66 -15.22 30.14
CA THR A 665 -23.75 -14.76 29.25
C THR A 665 -23.25 -13.80 28.17
N ARG A 666 -24.03 -13.63 27.10
CA ARG A 666 -23.73 -12.69 26.01
C ARG A 666 -23.60 -11.24 26.54
N ALA A 667 -24.44 -10.86 27.50
CA ALA A 667 -24.37 -9.56 28.17
C ALA A 667 -23.13 -9.39 29.05
N GLU A 668 -22.79 -10.39 29.87
CA GLU A 668 -21.56 -10.38 30.68
C GLU A 668 -20.31 -10.23 29.81
N PHE A 669 -20.24 -10.96 28.69
CA PHE A 669 -19.12 -10.82 27.78
C PHE A 669 -19.11 -9.46 27.07
N THR A 670 -20.27 -8.95 26.66
CA THR A 670 -20.37 -7.61 26.05
C THR A 670 -19.92 -6.51 27.03
N PHE A 671 -20.27 -6.63 28.32
CA PHE A 671 -19.76 -5.75 29.38
C PHE A 671 -18.23 -5.86 29.55
N LEU A 672 -17.68 -7.08 29.57
CA LEU A 672 -16.22 -7.27 29.62
C LEU A 672 -15.52 -6.57 28.45
N LEU A 673 -16.01 -6.77 27.22
CA LEU A 673 -15.45 -6.11 26.05
C LEU A 673 -15.49 -4.59 26.23
N TYR A 674 -16.61 -4.03 26.71
CA TYR A 674 -16.77 -2.58 26.88
C TYR A 674 -15.73 -2.05 27.87
N GLN A 675 -15.64 -2.67 29.05
CA GLN A 675 -14.69 -2.28 30.09
C GLN A 675 -13.22 -2.44 29.66
N LEU A 676 -12.93 -3.32 28.71
CA LEU A 676 -11.59 -3.53 28.14
C LEU A 676 -11.26 -2.61 26.97
N ASN A 677 -12.22 -1.90 26.36
CA ASN A 677 -11.99 -1.14 25.10
C ASN A 677 -12.81 0.17 25.01
N GLU A 678 -13.44 0.62 26.10
CA GLU A 678 -13.98 1.99 26.24
C GLU A 678 -12.85 3.02 26.01
N TRP A 679 -11.66 2.74 26.55
CA TRP A 679 -10.47 3.56 26.41
C TRP A 679 -9.81 3.53 25.01
N GLN A 680 -10.34 2.85 24.00
CA GLN A 680 -9.70 2.82 22.67
C GLN A 680 -10.11 3.95 21.71
N TYR A 681 -11.17 4.72 22.04
CA TYR A 681 -11.79 5.67 21.11
C TYR A 681 -12.05 7.03 21.74
#